data_AF-A0A1V6C1K1-F1
#
_entry.id   AF-A0A1V6C1K1-F1
#
_cell.length_a   1.000
_cell.length_b   1.000
_cell.length_c   1.000
_cell.angle_alpha   90.00
_cell.angle_beta   90.00
_cell.angle_gamma   90.00
#
_symmetry.space_group_name_H-M   'P 1'
#
loop_
_entity.id
_entity.type
_entity.pdbx_description
1 polymer ?
#
loop_
_entity_poly.entity_id
_entity_poly.type
_entity_poly.pdbx_seq_one_letter_code
_entity_poly.pdbx_strand_id
1 'polypeptide(L)'
;MKYTRQPLTAIKLNLAALKLNLAATTLSLGLALLACSCKIDIPPFSIGADMSFIPQYESRGMAFTDTSGKEQDVLAIMAANGFDNIRLRIFVDPRAPGGYSAEGFCGLEQTVAMAQRIVAAGMTFSLDFHYSDTWADPDKQYKPSAWNGLTGKELENALYHYTHHVLTTLKEAGAAPQIIQPGNEINHGMVWPEGYIDDNAKEENWAALMGLYKAAVKAAREVLPESRLMVHLALGGQNTLCREFLDTMGRYGAGYDIIGLSYYEQWHETYDDLQANLYDLAARYGKPLYVCEYGANPDNIRRINDIVRSVPGGLGAGTMAWEPARVLFPQGKADPAVVGIYRDMAVSYQETPPQEIPLPRRELTFDRPIVGADISWVPEQEGKGIVFSDNGVQKDVMEILKDNGFNWIRLRLFIDPAAENGYSPQGYCGLEKTLEMAKRAKNAGLKLLLNFHYSDTWADPGKQYTPASWAQHTGSGLEGQVYRYTYQVIRRFMEEGVCPDMAQTGNEINHGMLWPQGKIGDSYMHFGVLLRCATAAVRAANPSIPVMVHIACGGQNDESVYFLDKILSRDVKFDIIGQSYYPQWHGTLEELQHNLNDLAARYNKPVIVVEYKEHRLEVNQIVRDVPGNLGLGTFIWEATSPVWGNLFDKKGSTNENMKLYRQFLESYDSL
;
A
#
# COMPACT_ATOMS: atom_id res chain seq x y z
N MET A 1 -6.46 1.93 71.14
CA MET A 1 -6.84 3.36 71.13
C MET A 1 -6.84 3.79 69.66
N LYS A 2 -7.92 3.75 68.86
CA LYS A 2 -9.20 4.49 68.86
C LYS A 2 -9.06 6.01 68.99
N TYR A 3 -9.16 6.72 67.86
CA TYR A 3 -9.71 8.09 67.68
C TYR A 3 -10.14 8.18 66.19
N THR A 4 -11.39 8.00 65.75
CA THR A 4 -12.61 8.84 65.75
C THR A 4 -12.53 10.30 65.28
N ARG A 5 -13.20 10.52 64.13
CA ARG A 5 -14.17 11.57 63.72
C ARG A 5 -13.72 12.99 63.29
N GLN A 6 -14.09 13.26 62.04
CA GLN A 6 -14.50 14.51 61.34
C GLN A 6 -15.41 15.48 62.19
N PRO A 7 -15.62 16.78 61.82
CA PRO A 7 -16.28 17.16 60.54
C PRO A 7 -15.99 18.55 59.90
N LEU A 8 -16.59 18.70 58.72
CA LEU A 8 -16.72 19.88 57.84
C LEU A 8 -17.40 21.11 58.45
N THR A 9 -17.11 22.30 57.91
CA THR A 9 -18.16 23.28 57.56
C THR A 9 -17.68 24.26 56.48
N ALA A 10 -18.59 24.55 55.55
CA ALA A 10 -18.45 25.42 54.38
C ALA A 10 -18.58 26.91 54.72
N ILE A 11 -18.12 27.80 53.82
CA ILE A 11 -18.80 29.05 53.43
C ILE A 11 -18.35 29.46 52.02
N LYS A 12 -19.33 29.82 51.19
CA LYS A 12 -19.28 30.29 49.80
C LYS A 12 -19.24 31.82 49.73
N LEU A 13 -18.61 32.33 48.66
CA LEU A 13 -18.84 33.60 47.92
C LEU A 13 -18.86 34.95 48.68
N ASN A 14 -18.13 35.97 48.18
CA ASN A 14 -18.67 36.89 47.16
C ASN A 14 -17.64 37.92 46.62
N LEU A 15 -17.95 38.43 45.42
CA LEU A 15 -17.21 39.32 44.53
C LEU A 15 -17.10 40.81 44.97
N ALA A 16 -16.03 41.44 44.47
CA ALA A 16 -15.90 42.81 43.93
C ALA A 16 -15.88 44.05 44.85
N ALA A 17 -14.76 44.81 44.80
CA ALA A 17 -14.64 46.13 44.11
C ALA A 17 -13.64 47.11 44.77
N LEU A 18 -12.63 47.59 44.02
CA LEU A 18 -12.13 48.99 43.97
C LEU A 18 -10.97 49.09 42.92
N LYS A 19 -11.23 49.57 41.68
CA LYS A 19 -10.88 50.92 41.12
C LYS A 19 -9.58 51.57 41.63
N LEU A 20 -8.75 52.31 40.88
CA LEU A 20 -8.36 52.49 39.47
C LEU A 20 -7.27 53.62 39.50
N ASN A 21 -6.21 53.56 38.67
CA ASN A 21 -5.36 54.69 38.14
C ASN A 21 -4.45 55.51 39.11
N LEU A 22 -3.26 56.07 38.76
CA LEU A 22 -2.44 56.21 37.55
C LEU A 22 -1.00 56.71 37.91
N ALA A 23 -0.09 56.68 36.92
CA ALA A 23 1.20 57.41 36.74
C ALA A 23 2.49 56.70 37.22
N ALA A 24 3.30 56.04 36.38
CA ALA A 24 4.06 56.42 35.17
C ALA A 24 5.46 57.02 35.44
N THR A 25 6.51 56.21 35.22
CA THR A 25 7.72 56.55 34.44
C THR A 25 8.59 55.31 34.21
N THR A 26 8.51 54.78 32.99
CA THR A 26 9.58 54.23 32.13
C THR A 26 10.92 53.82 32.75
N LEU A 27 11.21 52.52 32.76
CA LEU A 27 12.53 52.00 32.43
C LEU A 27 12.37 50.80 31.48
N SER A 28 12.72 51.04 30.23
CA SER A 28 12.79 50.07 29.13
C SER A 28 13.88 49.06 29.40
N LEU A 29 13.51 47.86 29.86
CA LEU A 29 14.30 46.65 29.68
C LEU A 29 13.54 45.75 28.69
N GLY A 30 13.97 45.80 27.43
CA GLY A 30 13.54 44.87 26.42
C GLY A 30 14.01 43.48 26.81
N LEU A 31 13.09 42.66 27.34
CA LEU A 31 13.21 41.21 27.27
C LEU A 31 12.96 40.82 25.81
N ALA A 32 13.99 40.98 24.98
CA ALA A 32 14.10 40.19 23.77
C ALA A 32 14.23 38.73 24.23
N LEU A 33 13.11 38.01 24.14
CA LEU A 33 13.13 36.55 24.09
C LEU A 33 14.15 36.15 23.03
N LEU A 34 15.33 35.71 23.45
CA LEU A 34 16.14 34.77 22.69
C LEU A 34 15.40 33.43 22.71
N ALA A 35 14.30 33.38 21.98
CA ALA A 35 14.00 32.19 21.23
C ALA A 35 15.10 32.09 20.18
N CYS A 36 16.23 31.48 20.55
CA CYS A 36 17.02 30.76 19.56
C CYS A 36 16.08 29.68 19.02
N SER A 37 15.22 30.03 18.06
CA SER A 37 14.72 29.05 17.13
C SER A 37 15.99 28.49 16.49
N CYS A 38 16.39 27.28 16.88
CA CYS A 38 17.21 26.47 15.98
C CYS A 38 16.40 26.42 14.68
N LYS A 39 16.70 27.31 13.74
CA LYS A 39 16.22 27.17 12.37
C LYS A 39 16.81 25.86 11.92
N ILE A 40 15.96 24.85 11.77
CA ILE A 40 16.34 23.60 11.12
C ILE A 40 16.90 24.03 9.76
N ASP A 41 18.15 23.68 9.49
CA ASP A 41 18.80 23.98 8.21
C ASP A 41 18.25 23.03 7.14
N ILE A 42 17.03 23.35 6.70
CA ILE A 42 16.29 22.61 5.68
C ILE A 42 16.94 22.98 4.34
N PRO A 43 17.52 21.99 3.63
CA PRO A 43 18.12 22.27 2.32
C PRO A 43 17.03 22.70 1.33
N PRO A 44 17.39 23.45 0.27
CA PRO A 44 16.49 23.64 -0.86
C PRO A 44 15.94 22.31 -1.36
N PHE A 45 14.72 22.32 -1.90
CA PHE A 45 14.09 21.12 -2.44
C PHE A 45 14.95 20.53 -3.56
N SER A 46 15.36 19.28 -3.39
CA SER A 46 16.24 18.58 -4.32
C SER A 46 15.45 17.81 -5.38
N ILE A 47 15.83 18.03 -6.64
CA ILE A 47 15.34 17.28 -7.79
C ILE A 47 16.46 16.34 -8.21
N GLY A 48 16.34 15.07 -7.84
CA GLY A 48 17.37 14.08 -8.06
C GLY A 48 16.99 12.95 -9.00
N ALA A 49 17.99 12.14 -9.34
CA ALA A 49 17.82 10.91 -10.10
C ALA A 49 18.94 9.91 -9.76
N ASP A 50 18.61 8.63 -9.80
CA ASP A 50 19.59 7.56 -9.84
C ASP A 50 20.08 7.38 -11.28
N MET A 51 21.38 7.51 -11.50
CA MET A 51 22.00 7.44 -12.83
C MET A 51 23.13 6.39 -12.90
N SER A 52 23.01 5.33 -12.11
CA SER A 52 24.03 4.29 -11.98
C SER A 52 24.21 3.46 -13.27
N PHE A 53 23.22 3.41 -14.17
CA PHE A 53 23.36 2.72 -15.46
C PHE A 53 24.13 3.50 -16.52
N ILE A 54 24.42 4.79 -16.34
CA ILE A 54 25.07 5.61 -17.37
C ILE A 54 26.38 5.00 -17.90
N PRO A 55 27.33 4.55 -17.05
CA PRO A 55 28.55 3.91 -17.55
C PRO A 55 28.29 2.67 -18.42
N GLN A 56 27.22 1.90 -18.14
CA GLN A 56 26.85 0.70 -18.92
C GLN A 56 26.31 1.06 -20.30
N TYR A 57 25.54 2.15 -20.36
CA TYR A 57 25.00 2.65 -21.61
C TYR A 57 26.12 3.17 -22.51
N GLU A 58 27.03 3.96 -21.95
CA GLU A 58 28.18 4.52 -22.67
C GLU A 58 29.16 3.42 -23.12
N SER A 59 29.40 2.40 -22.29
CA SER A 59 30.26 1.26 -22.69
C SER A 59 29.71 0.46 -23.87
N ARG A 60 28.40 0.58 -24.14
CA ARG A 60 27.72 -0.03 -25.30
C ARG A 60 27.58 0.93 -26.47
N GLY A 61 28.24 2.09 -26.41
CA GLY A 61 28.29 3.09 -27.48
C GLY A 61 27.11 4.06 -27.50
N MET A 62 26.27 4.12 -26.46
CA MET A 62 25.24 5.15 -26.39
C MET A 62 25.87 6.51 -26.12
N ALA A 63 25.63 7.46 -27.02
CA ALA A 63 25.92 8.87 -26.83
C ALA A 63 24.63 9.61 -26.44
N PHE A 64 24.77 10.63 -25.58
CA PHE A 64 23.64 11.43 -25.12
C PHE A 64 23.60 12.77 -25.86
N THR A 65 22.39 13.21 -26.23
CA THR A 65 22.17 14.49 -26.92
C THR A 65 21.08 15.30 -26.24
N ASP A 66 21.21 16.62 -26.27
CA ASP A 66 20.18 17.53 -25.78
C ASP A 66 18.93 17.54 -26.69
N THR A 67 17.93 18.36 -26.35
CA THR A 67 16.68 18.45 -27.12
C THR A 67 16.87 18.93 -28.56
N SER A 68 17.98 19.63 -28.85
CA SER A 68 18.36 20.07 -30.20
C SER A 68 19.10 19.00 -31.00
N GLY A 69 19.52 17.91 -30.35
CA GLY A 69 20.33 16.84 -30.95
C GLY A 69 21.83 17.08 -30.87
N LYS A 70 22.28 18.06 -30.08
CA LYS A 70 23.72 18.28 -29.85
C LYS A 70 24.22 17.31 -28.79
N GLU A 71 25.28 16.58 -29.12
CA GLU A 71 25.95 15.65 -28.20
C GLU A 71 26.56 16.41 -27.02
N GLN A 72 26.26 15.95 -25.80
CA GLN A 72 26.74 16.53 -24.55
C GLN A 72 26.82 15.45 -23.47
N ASP A 73 27.55 15.75 -22.40
CA ASP A 73 27.53 14.95 -21.20
C ASP A 73 26.11 14.84 -20.62
N VAL A 74 25.66 13.63 -20.29
CA VAL A 74 24.29 13.41 -19.78
C VAL A 74 24.02 14.21 -18.51
N LEU A 75 25.02 14.34 -17.63
CA LEU A 75 24.88 15.09 -16.37
C LEU A 75 24.80 16.59 -16.62
N ALA A 76 25.47 17.11 -17.65
CA ALA A 76 25.32 18.50 -18.07
C ALA A 76 23.91 18.79 -18.61
N ILE A 77 23.35 17.86 -19.40
CA ILE A 77 21.96 17.98 -19.89
C ILE A 77 20.99 17.96 -18.70
N MET A 78 21.18 17.07 -17.73
CA MET A 78 20.34 16.99 -16.53
C MET A 78 20.43 18.25 -15.68
N ALA A 79 21.64 18.74 -15.37
CA ALA A 79 21.83 19.98 -14.61
C ALA A 79 21.15 21.18 -15.29
N ALA A 80 21.25 21.28 -16.63
CA ALA A 80 20.57 22.32 -17.41
C ALA A 80 19.03 22.23 -17.38
N ASN A 81 18.47 21.08 -16.97
CA ASN A 81 17.03 20.85 -16.83
C ASN A 81 16.59 20.73 -15.36
N GLY A 82 17.39 21.25 -14.42
CA GLY A 82 16.98 21.46 -13.04
C GLY A 82 17.28 20.32 -12.06
N PHE A 83 17.99 19.27 -12.50
CA PHE A 83 18.50 18.26 -11.58
C PHE A 83 19.67 18.81 -10.76
N ASP A 84 19.71 18.51 -9.46
CA ASP A 84 20.75 18.98 -8.53
C ASP A 84 21.42 17.86 -7.72
N ASN A 85 20.88 16.65 -7.76
CA ASN A 85 21.38 15.51 -7.02
C ASN A 85 21.39 14.26 -7.89
N ILE A 86 22.53 13.55 -7.91
CA ILE A 86 22.63 12.24 -8.54
C ILE A 86 22.88 11.19 -7.47
N ARG A 87 22.01 10.19 -7.42
CA ARG A 87 22.18 9.00 -6.60
C ARG A 87 22.98 7.96 -7.38
N LEU A 88 23.98 7.33 -6.75
CA LEU A 88 24.67 6.15 -7.27
C LEU A 88 24.55 4.99 -6.30
N ARG A 89 24.40 3.80 -6.87
CA ARG A 89 24.45 2.53 -6.13
C ARG A 89 25.85 1.93 -6.14
N ILE A 90 26.24 1.27 -5.05
CA ILE A 90 27.49 0.51 -4.97
C ILE A 90 27.28 -0.90 -4.38
N PHE A 91 27.88 -1.91 -5.01
CA PHE A 91 27.90 -3.32 -4.57
C PHE A 91 29.25 -3.68 -3.95
N VAL A 92 29.25 -4.70 -3.07
CA VAL A 92 30.46 -5.17 -2.36
C VAL A 92 31.49 -5.75 -3.33
N ASP A 93 31.09 -6.78 -4.09
CA ASP A 93 31.87 -7.26 -5.23
C ASP A 93 30.94 -7.57 -6.43
N PRO A 94 30.70 -6.60 -7.33
CA PRO A 94 29.86 -6.82 -8.50
C PRO A 94 30.44 -7.87 -9.46
N ARG A 95 31.75 -8.18 -9.38
CA ARG A 95 32.43 -9.13 -10.26
C ARG A 95 32.46 -10.56 -9.69
N ALA A 96 32.00 -10.77 -8.47
CA ALA A 96 31.90 -12.09 -7.88
C ALA A 96 31.04 -13.03 -8.76
N PRO A 97 31.22 -14.36 -8.68
CA PRO A 97 30.32 -15.30 -9.36
C PRO A 97 28.85 -15.08 -8.96
N GLY A 98 27.99 -14.75 -9.93
CA GLY A 98 26.60 -14.36 -9.67
C GLY A 98 26.40 -12.91 -9.20
N GLY A 99 27.48 -12.14 -9.15
CA GLY A 99 27.47 -10.70 -8.89
C GLY A 99 26.82 -9.90 -10.01
N TYR A 100 26.61 -8.62 -9.74
CA TYR A 100 25.84 -7.73 -10.60
C TYR A 100 26.42 -7.56 -12.03
N SER A 101 27.75 -7.48 -12.17
CA SER A 101 28.40 -7.20 -13.46
C SER A 101 29.84 -7.71 -13.50
N ALA A 102 30.14 -8.56 -14.49
CA ALA A 102 31.50 -9.03 -14.76
C ALA A 102 32.46 -7.89 -15.16
N GLU A 103 31.94 -6.84 -15.79
CA GLU A 103 32.68 -5.62 -16.14
C GLU A 103 32.94 -4.73 -14.91
N GLY A 104 32.24 -4.97 -13.80
CA GLY A 104 32.38 -4.27 -12.52
C GLY A 104 31.68 -2.92 -12.44
N PHE A 105 30.59 -2.75 -13.20
CA PHE A 105 29.71 -1.62 -13.02
C PHE A 105 29.16 -1.56 -11.60
N CYS A 106 28.96 -0.35 -11.08
CA CYS A 106 28.55 -0.11 -9.69
C CYS A 106 29.53 -0.69 -8.64
N GLY A 107 30.79 -0.95 -9.03
CA GLY A 107 31.90 -1.18 -8.09
C GLY A 107 32.59 0.13 -7.71
N LEU A 108 33.52 0.07 -6.75
CA LEU A 108 34.17 1.25 -6.18
C LEU A 108 34.86 2.14 -7.24
N GLU A 109 35.65 1.56 -8.14
CA GLU A 109 36.36 2.32 -9.18
C GLU A 109 35.41 3.12 -10.09
N GLN A 110 34.36 2.47 -10.60
CA GLN A 110 33.35 3.11 -11.45
C GLN A 110 32.53 4.16 -10.68
N THR A 111 32.22 3.87 -9.41
CA THR A 111 31.50 4.79 -8.53
C THR A 111 32.31 6.06 -8.28
N VAL A 112 33.63 5.94 -8.03
CA VAL A 112 34.52 7.11 -7.86
C VAL A 112 34.56 7.95 -9.14
N ALA A 113 34.72 7.32 -10.31
CA ALA A 113 34.77 8.04 -11.58
C ALA A 113 33.46 8.81 -11.86
N MET A 114 32.31 8.16 -11.64
CA MET A 114 31.01 8.79 -11.83
C MET A 114 30.75 9.89 -10.77
N ALA A 115 31.15 9.69 -9.52
CA ALA A 115 31.05 10.71 -8.47
C ALA A 115 31.86 11.97 -8.81
N GLN A 116 33.08 11.82 -9.33
CA GLN A 116 33.89 12.96 -9.80
C GLN A 116 33.21 13.68 -10.98
N ARG A 117 32.58 12.93 -11.89
CA ARG A 117 31.80 13.50 -13.01
C ARG A 117 30.59 14.30 -12.53
N ILE A 118 29.89 13.82 -11.51
CA ILE A 118 28.77 14.53 -10.85
C ILE A 118 29.23 15.85 -10.23
N VAL A 119 30.32 15.82 -9.47
CA VAL A 119 30.90 17.02 -8.85
C VAL A 119 31.37 18.03 -9.91
N ALA A 120 31.99 17.55 -10.99
CA ALA A 120 32.42 18.41 -12.10
C ALA A 120 31.24 19.06 -12.84
N ALA A 121 30.07 18.42 -12.85
CA ALA A 121 28.82 18.98 -13.38
C ALA A 121 28.14 19.97 -12.40
N GLY A 122 28.71 20.20 -11.21
CA GLY A 122 28.17 21.13 -10.21
C GLY A 122 26.98 20.59 -9.42
N MET A 123 26.71 19.28 -9.48
CA MET A 123 25.62 18.63 -8.74
C MET A 123 26.11 18.00 -7.44
N THR A 124 25.16 17.72 -6.54
CA THR A 124 25.37 16.93 -5.33
C THR A 124 25.28 15.43 -5.63
N PHE A 125 25.89 14.63 -4.76
CA PHE A 125 26.03 13.19 -4.90
C PHE A 125 25.46 12.48 -3.66
N SER A 126 24.57 11.52 -3.90
CA SER A 126 24.04 10.61 -2.88
C SER A 126 24.55 9.19 -3.14
N LEU A 127 25.05 8.51 -2.11
CA LEU A 127 25.58 7.15 -2.23
C LEU A 127 24.66 6.15 -1.53
N ASP A 128 24.19 5.16 -2.29
CA ASP A 128 23.42 4.02 -1.80
C ASP A 128 24.25 2.74 -1.74
N PHE A 129 24.36 2.19 -0.54
CA PHE A 129 25.04 0.92 -0.30
C PHE A 129 24.09 -0.26 -0.50
N HIS A 130 24.33 -1.03 -1.56
CA HIS A 130 23.84 -2.40 -1.63
C HIS A 130 24.89 -3.29 -0.98
N TYR A 131 24.66 -3.69 0.28
CA TYR A 131 25.54 -4.61 1.03
C TYR A 131 25.39 -6.06 0.54
N SER A 132 25.62 -6.26 -0.76
CA SER A 132 25.53 -7.50 -1.51
C SER A 132 26.46 -7.44 -2.72
N ASP A 133 26.77 -8.60 -3.31
CA ASP A 133 27.49 -8.69 -4.59
C ASP A 133 26.57 -8.42 -5.79
N THR A 134 25.26 -8.49 -5.56
CA THR A 134 24.23 -8.28 -6.58
C THR A 134 23.08 -7.45 -6.03
N TRP A 135 22.00 -7.35 -6.80
CA TRP A 135 20.84 -6.54 -6.46
C TRP A 135 20.30 -6.83 -5.05
N ALA A 136 20.09 -5.76 -4.29
CA ALA A 136 19.49 -5.77 -2.97
C ALA A 136 18.23 -4.89 -2.97
N ASP A 137 17.09 -5.48 -2.63
CA ASP A 137 15.74 -4.89 -2.63
C ASP A 137 14.87 -5.61 -1.56
N PRO A 138 13.56 -5.30 -1.43
CA PRO A 138 12.70 -5.94 -0.43
C PRO A 138 12.58 -7.46 -0.56
N ASP A 139 12.73 -8.01 -1.77
CA ASP A 139 12.61 -9.45 -2.05
C ASP A 139 13.93 -10.19 -1.83
N LYS A 140 15.07 -9.49 -1.84
CA LYS A 140 16.41 -10.09 -1.69
C LYS A 140 17.42 -9.13 -1.09
N GLN A 141 18.15 -9.59 -0.09
CA GLN A 141 19.27 -8.84 0.53
C GLN A 141 20.48 -9.76 0.74
N TYR A 142 20.86 -10.53 -0.28
CA TYR A 142 21.84 -11.60 -0.14
C TYR A 142 23.17 -11.11 0.43
N LYS A 143 23.67 -11.80 1.46
CA LYS A 143 25.02 -11.57 1.97
C LYS A 143 26.06 -11.75 0.84
N PRO A 144 27.02 -10.83 0.70
CA PRO A 144 28.08 -10.95 -0.30
C PRO A 144 28.99 -12.14 0.01
N SER A 145 29.54 -12.72 -1.04
CA SER A 145 30.37 -13.92 -0.99
C SER A 145 31.61 -13.76 -0.11
N ALA A 146 32.19 -12.56 -0.07
CA ALA A 146 33.32 -12.23 0.80
C ALA A 146 33.02 -12.32 2.30
N TRP A 147 31.73 -12.29 2.69
CA TRP A 147 31.29 -12.37 4.08
C TRP A 147 30.67 -13.73 4.43
N ASN A 148 30.78 -14.72 3.54
CA ASN A 148 30.28 -16.07 3.79
C ASN A 148 30.87 -16.65 5.09
N GLY A 149 29.99 -17.21 5.93
CA GLY A 149 30.35 -17.76 7.24
C GLY A 149 30.51 -16.72 8.36
N LEU A 150 30.59 -15.41 8.06
CA LEU A 150 30.64 -14.37 9.08
C LEU A 150 29.26 -14.17 9.71
N THR A 151 29.25 -14.01 11.04
CA THR A 151 28.05 -13.74 11.85
C THR A 151 28.38 -12.76 12.97
N GLY A 152 27.34 -12.21 13.62
CA GLY A 152 27.47 -11.34 14.79
C GLY A 152 28.52 -10.24 14.60
N LYS A 153 29.47 -10.14 15.55
CA LYS A 153 30.44 -9.05 15.55
C LYS A 153 31.43 -9.09 14.39
N GLU A 154 31.76 -10.28 13.88
CA GLU A 154 32.67 -10.41 12.74
C GLU A 154 32.03 -9.85 11.47
N LEU A 155 30.73 -10.12 11.26
CA LEU A 155 29.97 -9.57 10.15
C LEU A 155 29.79 -8.05 10.28
N GLU A 156 29.48 -7.55 11.47
CA GLU A 156 29.43 -6.10 11.74
C GLU A 156 30.78 -5.42 11.41
N ASN A 157 31.90 -6.02 11.80
CA ASN A 157 33.23 -5.48 11.52
C ASN A 157 33.53 -5.48 10.01
N ALA A 158 33.19 -6.56 9.29
CA ALA A 158 33.37 -6.62 7.84
C ALA A 158 32.58 -5.52 7.12
N LEU A 159 31.32 -5.31 7.52
CA LEU A 159 30.46 -4.26 6.99
C LEU A 159 31.00 -2.86 7.29
N TYR A 160 31.45 -2.63 8.53
CA TYR A 160 32.12 -1.39 8.95
C TYR A 160 33.35 -1.11 8.07
N HIS A 161 34.24 -2.08 7.90
CA HIS A 161 35.48 -1.91 7.15
C HIS A 161 35.22 -1.62 5.67
N TYR A 162 34.26 -2.31 5.07
CA TYR A 162 33.86 -2.05 3.68
C TYR A 162 33.31 -0.62 3.53
N THR A 163 32.36 -0.22 4.39
CA THR A 163 31.77 1.13 4.37
C THR A 163 32.84 2.20 4.56
N HIS A 164 33.74 2.01 5.52
CA HIS A 164 34.85 2.93 5.79
C HIS A 164 35.78 3.06 4.58
N HIS A 165 36.15 1.94 3.95
CA HIS A 165 37.04 1.93 2.79
C HIS A 165 36.45 2.69 1.59
N VAL A 166 35.18 2.42 1.26
CA VAL A 166 34.47 3.11 0.17
C VAL A 166 34.43 4.62 0.40
N LEU A 167 33.98 5.05 1.59
CA LEU A 167 33.84 6.47 1.90
C LEU A 167 35.19 7.19 1.97
N THR A 168 36.23 6.52 2.47
CA THR A 168 37.60 7.09 2.51
C THR A 168 38.10 7.32 1.08
N THR A 169 37.91 6.35 0.20
CA THR A 169 38.34 6.42 -1.20
C THR A 169 37.61 7.56 -1.93
N LEU A 170 36.30 7.71 -1.75
CA LEU A 170 35.52 8.80 -2.34
C LEU A 170 35.96 10.17 -1.80
N LYS A 171 36.23 10.28 -0.50
CA LYS A 171 36.73 11.50 0.13
C LYS A 171 38.10 11.91 -0.43
N GLU A 172 39.04 10.97 -0.52
CA GLU A 172 40.38 11.20 -1.06
C GLU A 172 40.35 11.57 -2.55
N ALA A 173 39.38 11.05 -3.29
CA ALA A 173 39.13 11.41 -4.69
C ALA A 173 38.45 12.79 -4.87
N GLY A 174 38.15 13.51 -3.79
CA GLY A 174 37.46 14.81 -3.83
C GLY A 174 35.97 14.72 -4.18
N ALA A 175 35.36 13.54 -4.02
CA ALA A 175 33.99 13.23 -4.43
C ALA A 175 33.16 12.63 -3.27
N ALA A 176 33.27 13.21 -2.07
CA ALA A 176 32.52 12.76 -0.91
C ALA A 176 31.00 12.95 -1.11
N PRO A 177 30.17 11.93 -0.85
CA PRO A 177 28.72 12.05 -0.96
C PRO A 177 28.14 12.97 0.13
N GLN A 178 27.17 13.79 -0.21
CA GLN A 178 26.42 14.62 0.76
C GLN A 178 25.38 13.80 1.52
N ILE A 179 24.82 12.77 0.89
CA ILE A 179 23.88 11.83 1.50
C ILE A 179 24.47 10.43 1.40
N ILE A 180 24.50 9.72 2.53
CA ILE A 180 24.90 8.32 2.62
C ILE A 180 23.67 7.53 3.03
N GLN A 181 23.33 6.51 2.25
CA GLN A 181 22.22 5.61 2.50
C GLN A 181 22.77 4.22 2.88
N PRO A 182 22.77 3.86 4.18
CA PRO A 182 23.30 2.57 4.64
C PRO A 182 22.29 1.44 4.42
N GLY A 183 22.25 0.89 3.21
CA GLY A 183 21.34 -0.16 2.80
C GLY A 183 20.20 0.37 1.92
N ASN A 184 19.89 -0.36 0.85
CA ASN A 184 18.75 -0.11 -0.02
C ASN A 184 17.50 -0.84 0.51
N GLU A 185 16.40 -0.10 0.70
CA GLU A 185 15.07 -0.65 1.03
C GLU A 185 15.06 -1.71 2.14
N ILE A 186 15.55 -1.33 3.32
CA ILE A 186 15.86 -2.29 4.41
C ILE A 186 14.65 -2.71 5.25
N ASN A 187 13.41 -2.61 4.75
CA ASN A 187 12.20 -2.92 5.51
C ASN A 187 12.08 -4.41 5.92
N HIS A 188 12.75 -5.32 5.20
CA HIS A 188 12.93 -6.73 5.58
C HIS A 188 14.36 -7.01 6.08
N GLY A 189 15.08 -5.95 6.45
CA GLY A 189 16.44 -5.95 6.91
C GLY A 189 17.49 -5.94 5.79
N MET A 190 18.71 -6.38 6.10
CA MET A 190 19.86 -6.31 5.20
C MET A 190 20.82 -7.48 5.47
N VAL A 191 21.61 -7.90 4.48
CA VAL A 191 22.66 -8.92 4.64
C VAL A 191 22.10 -10.24 5.20
N TRP A 192 21.18 -10.85 4.47
CA TRP A 192 20.48 -12.07 4.86
C TRP A 192 21.39 -13.30 4.88
N PRO A 193 21.16 -14.25 5.80
CA PRO A 193 20.02 -14.33 6.73
C PRO A 193 20.15 -13.54 8.04
N GLU A 194 21.33 -13.03 8.40
CA GLU A 194 21.61 -12.53 9.76
C GLU A 194 20.84 -11.27 10.11
N GLY A 195 20.66 -10.37 9.16
CA GLY A 195 19.86 -9.17 9.35
C GLY A 195 18.43 -9.30 8.83
N TYR A 196 17.90 -10.50 8.56
CA TYR A 196 16.54 -10.67 8.05
C TYR A 196 15.47 -10.37 9.12
N ILE A 197 14.42 -9.67 8.69
CA ILE A 197 13.24 -9.38 9.51
C ILE A 197 11.98 -9.84 8.76
N ASP A 198 11.18 -10.63 9.46
CA ASP A 198 9.82 -10.94 9.08
C ASP A 198 8.83 -10.52 10.18
N ASP A 199 7.58 -10.86 9.91
CA ASP A 199 6.40 -10.83 10.74
C ASP A 199 6.52 -11.30 12.19
N ASN A 200 7.43 -12.24 12.41
CA ASN A 200 7.62 -12.95 13.66
C ASN A 200 8.98 -12.58 14.28
N ALA A 201 9.64 -11.54 13.75
CA ALA A 201 10.92 -11.06 14.23
C ALA A 201 10.87 -10.75 15.72
N LYS A 202 11.76 -11.38 16.46
CA LYS A 202 11.98 -11.18 17.88
C LYS A 202 13.02 -10.10 18.11
N GLU A 203 13.19 -9.69 19.37
CA GLU A 203 14.22 -8.72 19.77
C GLU A 203 15.63 -9.12 19.30
N GLU A 204 15.95 -10.41 19.28
CA GLU A 204 17.24 -10.93 18.77
C GLU A 204 17.42 -10.69 17.25
N ASN A 205 16.35 -10.81 16.45
CA ASN A 205 16.39 -10.50 15.01
C ASN A 205 16.61 -8.99 14.80
N TRP A 206 15.85 -8.16 15.51
CA TRP A 206 16.01 -6.71 15.46
C TRP A 206 17.39 -6.26 15.95
N ALA A 207 17.92 -6.85 17.01
CA ALA A 207 19.25 -6.54 17.51
C ALA A 207 20.34 -6.84 16.46
N ALA A 208 20.22 -7.95 15.73
CA ALA A 208 21.16 -8.31 14.67
C ALA A 208 21.12 -7.29 13.52
N LEU A 209 19.94 -6.97 12.98
CA LEU A 209 19.77 -5.94 11.96
C LEU A 209 20.33 -4.59 12.41
N MET A 210 19.97 -4.13 13.61
CA MET A 210 20.41 -2.83 14.12
C MET A 210 21.91 -2.80 14.42
N GLY A 211 22.53 -3.92 14.75
CA GLY A 211 23.98 -4.06 14.86
C GLY A 211 24.68 -3.79 13.53
N LEU A 212 24.19 -4.40 12.45
CA LEU A 212 24.70 -4.21 11.10
C LEU A 212 24.52 -2.76 10.63
N TYR A 213 23.33 -2.18 10.80
CA TYR A 213 23.08 -0.78 10.45
C TYR A 213 24.00 0.18 11.22
N LYS A 214 24.16 -0.02 12.54
CA LYS A 214 25.05 0.82 13.36
C LYS A 214 26.52 0.70 12.95
N ALA A 215 26.95 -0.44 12.45
CA ALA A 215 28.31 -0.60 11.93
C ALA A 215 28.55 0.31 10.71
N ALA A 216 27.59 0.40 9.79
CA ALA A 216 27.65 1.33 8.67
C ALA A 216 27.64 2.80 9.13
N VAL A 217 26.71 3.15 10.02
CA VAL A 217 26.58 4.51 10.58
C VAL A 217 27.88 4.95 11.25
N LYS A 218 28.51 4.06 12.03
CA LYS A 218 29.79 4.34 12.69
C LYS A 218 30.87 4.67 11.65
N ALA A 219 31.03 3.83 10.63
CA ALA A 219 32.01 4.08 9.56
C ALA A 219 31.75 5.42 8.85
N ALA A 220 30.49 5.71 8.53
CA ALA A 220 30.11 6.96 7.87
C ALA A 220 30.45 8.19 8.72
N ARG A 221 30.13 8.18 10.01
CA ARG A 221 30.40 9.30 10.92
C ARG A 221 31.90 9.53 11.16
N GLU A 222 32.70 8.48 11.16
CA GLU A 222 34.16 8.61 11.33
C GLU A 222 34.84 9.22 10.10
N VAL A 223 34.39 8.86 8.88
CA VAL A 223 35.03 9.33 7.65
C VAL A 223 34.46 10.67 7.18
N LEU A 224 33.14 10.82 7.22
CA LEU A 224 32.36 11.94 6.68
C LEU A 224 31.31 12.43 7.71
N PRO A 225 31.75 13.08 8.80
CA PRO A 225 30.84 13.53 9.87
C PRO A 225 29.76 14.52 9.40
N GLU A 226 30.04 15.28 8.33
CA GLU A 226 29.12 16.29 7.77
C GLU A 226 28.10 15.72 6.77
N SER A 227 28.30 14.49 6.29
CA SER A 227 27.34 13.85 5.36
C SER A 227 26.09 13.42 6.12
N ARG A 228 24.92 13.55 5.50
CA ARG A 228 23.65 13.16 6.10
C ARG A 228 23.38 11.68 5.89
N LEU A 229 22.87 10.99 6.91
CA LEU A 229 22.51 9.58 6.85
C LEU A 229 21.02 9.42 6.51
N MET A 230 20.71 8.72 5.43
CA MET A 230 19.35 8.39 5.01
C MET A 230 19.04 6.94 5.37
N VAL A 231 18.00 6.70 6.17
CA VAL A 231 17.36 5.38 6.22
C VAL A 231 16.44 5.25 5.00
N HIS A 232 16.41 4.10 4.35
CA HIS A 232 15.61 3.88 3.15
C HIS A 232 14.67 2.67 3.29
N LEU A 233 13.37 2.89 3.08
CA LEU A 233 12.32 1.88 3.21
C LEU A 233 11.42 1.83 1.97
N ALA A 234 11.04 0.63 1.50
CA ALA A 234 10.06 0.44 0.43
C ALA A 234 8.62 0.49 0.95
N LEU A 235 8.24 1.61 1.58
CA LEU A 235 6.99 1.73 2.35
C LEU A 235 6.29 3.09 2.13
N GLY A 236 6.38 3.64 0.92
CA GLY A 236 5.96 5.01 0.60
C GLY A 236 4.55 5.40 1.08
N GLY A 237 3.57 4.50 0.97
CA GLY A 237 2.20 4.71 1.49
C GLY A 237 1.81 3.82 2.66
N GLN A 238 2.73 3.02 3.19
CA GLN A 238 2.46 2.09 4.31
C GLN A 238 2.88 2.67 5.67
N ASN A 239 2.04 3.54 6.23
CA ASN A 239 2.39 4.31 7.42
C ASN A 239 2.65 3.45 8.65
N THR A 240 1.80 2.45 8.92
CA THR A 240 1.96 1.58 10.09
C THR A 240 3.32 0.88 10.10
N LEU A 241 3.73 0.34 8.94
CA LEU A 241 4.99 -0.37 8.78
C LEU A 241 6.20 0.56 8.87
N CYS A 242 6.14 1.75 8.24
CA CYS A 242 7.18 2.77 8.38
C CYS A 242 7.38 3.14 9.85
N ARG A 243 6.29 3.36 10.58
CA ARG A 243 6.31 3.77 11.98
C ARG A 243 6.94 2.71 12.86
N GLU A 244 6.53 1.46 12.72
CA GLU A 244 7.07 0.34 13.48
C GLU A 244 8.59 0.20 13.31
N PHE A 245 9.06 0.29 12.05
CA PHE A 245 10.48 0.17 11.74
C PHE A 245 11.29 1.32 12.34
N LEU A 246 10.86 2.57 12.10
CA LEU A 246 11.56 3.77 12.57
C LEU A 246 11.53 3.93 14.10
N ASP A 247 10.42 3.56 14.75
CA ASP A 247 10.34 3.51 16.22
C ASP A 247 11.32 2.48 16.78
N THR A 248 11.40 1.31 16.14
CA THR A 248 12.33 0.26 16.54
C THR A 248 13.78 0.70 16.37
N MET A 249 14.14 1.35 15.26
CA MET A 249 15.46 1.97 15.12
C MET A 249 15.77 2.94 16.27
N GLY A 250 14.79 3.76 16.66
CA GLY A 250 14.89 4.66 17.81
C GLY A 250 15.20 3.93 19.13
N ARG A 251 14.50 2.82 19.41
CA ARG A 251 14.76 1.99 20.61
C ARG A 251 16.18 1.44 20.65
N TYR A 252 16.75 1.11 19.48
CA TYR A 252 18.09 0.53 19.35
C TYR A 252 19.23 1.56 19.23
N GLY A 253 18.89 2.86 19.20
CA GLY A 253 19.85 3.93 18.96
C GLY A 253 20.47 3.91 17.56
N ALA A 254 19.77 3.31 16.57
CA ALA A 254 20.17 3.30 15.17
C ALA A 254 19.80 4.64 14.52
N GLY A 255 20.64 5.66 14.73
CA GLY A 255 20.34 7.04 14.31
C GLY A 255 20.45 7.28 12.80
N TYR A 256 19.62 8.18 12.31
CA TYR A 256 19.58 8.68 10.94
C TYR A 256 19.22 10.18 10.91
N ASP A 257 19.50 10.85 9.80
CA ASP A 257 19.21 12.27 9.58
C ASP A 257 18.04 12.50 8.64
N ILE A 258 17.83 11.61 7.68
CA ILE A 258 16.83 11.71 6.61
C ILE A 258 16.01 10.42 6.56
N ILE A 259 14.70 10.55 6.33
CA ILE A 259 13.82 9.42 6.00
C ILE A 259 13.65 9.39 4.48
N GLY A 260 14.19 8.36 3.83
CA GLY A 260 14.01 8.08 2.42
C GLY A 260 12.99 6.96 2.22
N LEU A 261 12.04 7.15 1.30
CA LEU A 261 11.06 6.15 0.93
C LEU A 261 11.13 5.84 -0.56
N SER A 262 10.94 4.58 -0.92
CA SER A 262 10.51 4.22 -2.27
C SER A 262 9.01 4.36 -2.41
N TYR A 263 8.54 4.87 -3.55
CA TYR A 263 7.12 4.94 -3.87
C TYR A 263 6.86 4.52 -5.32
N TYR A 264 6.03 3.50 -5.45
CA TYR A 264 5.56 2.96 -6.72
C TYR A 264 4.09 2.64 -6.53
N GLU A 265 3.24 3.21 -7.38
CA GLU A 265 1.78 3.19 -7.24
C GLU A 265 1.21 1.77 -7.15
N GLN A 266 1.88 0.80 -7.78
CA GLN A 266 1.44 -0.59 -7.81
C GLN A 266 1.80 -1.43 -6.57
N TRP A 267 2.73 -0.96 -5.72
CA TRP A 267 3.18 -1.67 -4.52
C TRP A 267 2.98 -0.87 -3.22
N HIS A 268 2.96 0.46 -3.30
CA HIS A 268 3.10 1.35 -2.14
C HIS A 268 1.83 2.16 -1.82
N GLU A 269 0.64 1.62 -2.08
CA GLU A 269 -0.65 2.30 -1.90
C GLU A 269 -0.87 3.52 -2.84
N THR A 270 -1.97 4.24 -2.63
CA THR A 270 -2.35 5.40 -3.46
C THR A 270 -1.49 6.64 -3.16
N TYR A 271 -1.53 7.65 -4.03
CA TYR A 271 -0.83 8.92 -3.80
C TYR A 271 -1.34 9.65 -2.55
N ASP A 272 -2.62 9.48 -2.22
CA ASP A 272 -3.23 10.06 -1.01
C ASP A 272 -2.62 9.42 0.25
N ASP A 273 -2.33 8.11 0.17
CA ASP A 273 -1.65 7.38 1.23
C ASP A 273 -0.17 7.79 1.36
N LEU A 274 0.52 8.04 0.25
CA LEU A 274 1.87 8.60 0.26
C LEU A 274 1.88 9.97 0.97
N GLN A 275 0.98 10.87 0.59
CA GLN A 275 0.89 12.19 1.20
C GLN A 275 0.62 12.09 2.72
N ALA A 276 -0.37 11.29 3.12
CA ALA A 276 -0.71 11.07 4.52
C ALA A 276 0.47 10.49 5.31
N ASN A 277 1.19 9.52 4.72
CA ASN A 277 2.37 8.93 5.35
C ASN A 277 3.47 9.97 5.56
N LEU A 278 3.84 10.72 4.51
CA LEU A 278 4.89 11.74 4.62
C LEU A 278 4.55 12.81 5.66
N TYR A 279 3.28 13.21 5.78
CA TYR A 279 2.83 14.21 6.74
C TYR A 279 2.92 13.69 8.18
N ASP A 280 2.47 12.45 8.44
CA ASP A 280 2.61 11.81 9.75
C ASP A 280 4.08 11.64 10.14
N LEU A 281 4.93 11.15 9.23
CA LEU A 281 6.35 10.96 9.49
C LEU A 281 7.06 12.29 9.78
N ALA A 282 6.73 13.36 9.05
CA ALA A 282 7.25 14.70 9.30
C ALA A 282 6.86 15.20 10.70
N ALA A 283 5.58 15.10 11.06
CA ALA A 283 5.08 15.52 12.35
C ALA A 283 5.68 14.70 13.51
N ARG A 284 5.90 13.41 13.28
CA ARG A 284 6.36 12.48 14.32
C ARG A 284 7.86 12.54 14.57
N TYR A 285 8.67 12.59 13.52
CA TYR A 285 10.12 12.45 13.62
C TYR A 285 10.87 13.78 13.42
N GLY A 286 10.23 14.78 12.82
CA GLY A 286 10.86 16.10 12.58
C GLY A 286 12.12 16.02 11.70
N LYS A 287 12.18 15.04 10.80
CA LYS A 287 13.31 14.79 9.90
C LYS A 287 12.96 15.17 8.46
N PRO A 288 13.94 15.63 7.66
CA PRO A 288 13.78 15.73 6.22
C PRO A 288 13.33 14.41 5.59
N LEU A 289 12.42 14.49 4.63
CA LEU A 289 11.85 13.36 3.90
C LEU A 289 12.19 13.43 2.42
N TYR A 290 12.55 12.28 1.86
CA TYR A 290 12.71 12.08 0.43
C TYR A 290 11.81 10.96 -0.04
N VAL A 291 11.27 11.11 -1.25
CA VAL A 291 10.92 9.95 -2.08
C VAL A 291 12.13 9.68 -2.96
N CYS A 292 13.05 8.86 -2.47
CA CYS A 292 14.35 8.63 -3.11
C CYS A 292 14.34 7.51 -4.15
N GLU A 293 13.19 6.91 -4.40
CA GLU A 293 13.02 5.97 -5.50
C GLU A 293 11.56 5.97 -6.00
N TYR A 294 11.35 6.30 -7.28
CA TYR A 294 10.07 6.14 -7.97
C TYR A 294 10.26 5.97 -9.48
N GLY A 295 9.36 5.23 -10.13
CA GLY A 295 9.37 5.07 -11.58
C GLY A 295 8.84 6.30 -12.30
N ALA A 296 9.72 7.14 -12.82
CA ALA A 296 9.33 8.41 -13.47
C ALA A 296 8.59 8.20 -14.79
N ASN A 297 7.45 8.86 -14.95
CA ASN A 297 6.71 9.01 -16.20
C ASN A 297 6.04 10.40 -16.27
N PRO A 298 5.58 10.86 -17.46
CA PRO A 298 5.02 12.19 -17.61
C PRO A 298 3.86 12.54 -16.66
N ASP A 299 3.09 11.53 -16.23
CA ASP A 299 1.90 11.74 -15.40
C ASP A 299 2.24 11.85 -13.90
N ASN A 300 3.30 11.20 -13.43
CA ASN A 300 3.62 11.13 -12.00
C ASN A 300 4.75 12.05 -11.53
N ILE A 301 5.66 12.50 -12.41
CA ILE A 301 6.85 13.28 -12.01
C ILE A 301 6.46 14.51 -11.19
N ARG A 302 5.59 15.36 -11.73
CA ARG A 302 5.15 16.57 -11.04
C ARG A 302 4.32 16.23 -9.80
N ARG A 303 3.43 15.24 -9.89
CA ARG A 303 2.54 14.85 -8.80
C ARG A 303 3.33 14.43 -7.55
N ILE A 304 4.31 13.52 -7.70
CA ILE A 304 5.12 13.04 -6.58
C ILE A 304 5.96 14.17 -6.01
N ASN A 305 6.59 14.99 -6.85
CA ASN A 305 7.39 16.12 -6.39
C ASN A 305 6.56 17.17 -5.65
N ASP A 306 5.36 17.49 -6.12
CA ASP A 306 4.44 18.41 -5.44
C ASP A 306 3.98 17.84 -4.10
N ILE A 307 3.68 16.54 -4.02
CA ILE A 307 3.33 15.85 -2.76
C ILE A 307 4.48 15.97 -1.76
N VAL A 308 5.71 15.62 -2.16
CA VAL A 308 6.86 15.71 -1.24
C VAL A 308 7.10 17.15 -0.85
N ARG A 309 7.11 18.09 -1.79
CA ARG A 309 7.31 19.51 -1.50
C ARG A 309 6.23 20.08 -0.58
N SER A 310 5.04 19.51 -0.55
CA SER A 310 3.95 19.95 0.31
C SER A 310 4.08 19.54 1.78
N VAL A 311 5.08 18.72 2.14
CA VAL A 311 5.24 18.23 3.51
C VAL A 311 5.37 19.39 4.51
N PRO A 312 4.58 19.38 5.61
CA PRO A 312 4.58 20.43 6.62
C PRO A 312 5.95 20.81 7.16
N GLY A 313 6.10 22.10 7.49
CA GLY A 313 7.36 22.64 8.02
C GLY A 313 8.51 22.68 7.01
N GLY A 314 8.25 22.44 5.72
CA GLY A 314 9.28 22.38 4.68
C GLY A 314 10.14 21.12 4.76
N LEU A 315 9.72 20.10 5.52
CA LEU A 315 10.51 18.89 5.73
C LEU A 315 10.57 17.97 4.50
N GLY A 316 9.75 18.21 3.48
CA GLY A 316 9.85 17.53 2.19
C GLY A 316 11.06 18.04 1.42
N ALA A 317 12.15 17.31 1.48
CA ALA A 317 13.46 17.80 1.08
C ALA A 317 13.86 17.41 -0.35
N GLY A 318 13.20 16.44 -0.97
CA GLY A 318 13.39 16.18 -2.40
C GLY A 318 12.89 14.84 -2.90
N THR A 319 13.09 14.60 -4.19
CA THR A 319 12.81 13.30 -4.81
C THR A 319 14.02 12.80 -5.59
N MET A 320 14.10 11.50 -5.81
CA MET A 320 15.06 10.90 -6.74
C MET A 320 14.34 9.89 -7.63
N ALA A 321 14.28 10.17 -8.93
CA ALA A 321 13.71 9.24 -9.91
C ALA A 321 14.63 8.03 -10.09
N TRP A 322 14.06 6.82 -10.14
CA TRP A 322 14.83 5.59 -10.35
C TRP A 322 15.19 5.43 -11.83
N GLU A 323 16.49 5.41 -12.13
CA GLU A 323 17.07 5.13 -13.45
C GLU A 323 16.28 5.72 -14.64
N PRO A 324 15.97 7.04 -14.61
CA PRO A 324 15.05 7.64 -15.56
C PRO A 324 15.68 7.83 -16.94
N ALA A 325 16.92 7.39 -17.16
CA ALA A 325 17.67 7.57 -18.41
C ALA A 325 16.88 7.13 -19.65
N ARG A 326 16.12 6.04 -19.60
CA ARG A 326 15.30 5.57 -20.74
C ARG A 326 14.10 6.47 -21.04
N VAL A 327 13.58 7.15 -20.02
CA VAL A 327 12.42 8.04 -20.11
C VAL A 327 12.87 9.45 -20.49
N LEU A 328 13.98 9.92 -19.89
CA LEU A 328 14.58 11.21 -20.20
C LEU A 328 15.26 11.22 -21.56
N PHE A 329 15.93 10.13 -21.94
CA PHE A 329 16.76 10.03 -23.14
C PHE A 329 16.39 8.78 -23.95
N PRO A 330 15.17 8.69 -24.50
CA PRO A 330 14.82 7.59 -25.40
C PRO A 330 15.84 7.51 -26.54
N GLN A 331 16.54 6.37 -26.64
CA GLN A 331 17.63 6.14 -27.59
C GLN A 331 18.79 7.17 -27.50
N GLY A 332 19.03 7.73 -26.32
CA GLY A 332 20.13 8.68 -26.07
C GLY A 332 19.78 10.14 -26.37
N LYS A 333 18.59 10.47 -26.91
CA LYS A 333 18.19 11.87 -27.15
C LYS A 333 17.23 12.37 -26.09
N ALA A 334 17.52 13.53 -25.50
CA ALA A 334 16.65 14.15 -24.50
C ALA A 334 15.23 14.38 -25.06
N ASP A 335 14.23 13.82 -24.38
CA ASP A 335 12.83 14.03 -24.70
C ASP A 335 12.37 15.39 -24.17
N PRO A 336 12.07 16.38 -25.03
CA PRO A 336 11.71 17.73 -24.61
C PRO A 336 10.44 17.77 -23.74
N ALA A 337 9.52 16.82 -23.89
CA ALA A 337 8.30 16.77 -23.09
C ALA A 337 8.63 16.35 -21.65
N VAL A 338 9.51 15.37 -21.47
CA VAL A 338 9.86 14.85 -20.14
C VAL A 338 10.84 15.77 -19.43
N VAL A 339 11.95 16.17 -20.06
CA VAL A 339 12.91 17.09 -19.42
C VAL A 339 12.29 18.47 -19.16
N GLY A 340 11.31 18.86 -19.97
CA GLY A 340 10.52 20.08 -19.77
C GLY A 340 9.77 20.08 -18.43
N ILE A 341 9.22 18.94 -17.99
CA ILE A 341 8.52 18.86 -16.70
C ILE A 341 9.46 19.22 -15.55
N TYR A 342 10.68 18.64 -15.54
CA TYR A 342 11.69 18.91 -14.51
C TYR A 342 12.18 20.36 -14.53
N ARG A 343 12.48 20.90 -15.72
CA ARG A 343 12.90 22.29 -15.87
C ARG A 343 11.82 23.26 -15.35
N ASP A 344 10.58 23.03 -15.74
CA ASP A 344 9.46 23.91 -15.38
C ASP A 344 9.14 23.80 -13.87
N MET A 345 9.30 22.60 -13.27
CA MET A 345 9.25 22.42 -11.82
C MET A 345 10.36 23.20 -11.11
N ALA A 346 11.61 23.05 -11.55
CA ALA A 346 12.76 23.71 -10.93
C ALA A 346 12.61 25.24 -10.90
N VAL A 347 12.16 25.84 -12.00
CA VAL A 347 11.86 27.29 -12.06
C VAL A 347 10.74 27.65 -11.07
N SER A 348 9.61 26.94 -11.12
CA SER A 348 8.45 27.21 -10.25
C SER A 348 8.79 27.09 -8.76
N TYR A 349 9.61 26.11 -8.38
CA TYR A 349 9.97 25.85 -7.00
C TYR A 349 10.94 26.88 -6.43
N GLN A 350 11.71 27.59 -7.26
CA GLN A 350 12.54 28.73 -6.84
C GLN A 350 11.70 29.99 -6.59
N GLU A 351 10.60 30.15 -7.30
CA GLU A 351 9.74 31.34 -7.21
C GLU A 351 8.69 31.26 -6.11
N THR A 352 8.36 30.05 -5.66
CA THR A 352 7.31 29.82 -4.68
C THR A 352 7.86 29.13 -3.43
N PRO A 353 7.30 29.39 -2.24
CA PRO A 353 7.61 28.58 -1.07
C PRO A 353 6.87 27.23 -1.11
N PRO A 354 7.36 26.20 -0.39
CA PRO A 354 6.59 25.00 -0.07
C PRO A 354 5.23 25.36 0.52
N GLN A 355 4.17 24.68 0.07
CA GLN A 355 2.82 24.89 0.56
C GLN A 355 2.16 23.55 0.89
N GLU A 356 1.60 23.44 2.08
CA GLU A 356 0.81 22.28 2.49
C GLU A 356 -0.42 22.11 1.60
N ILE A 357 -0.67 20.87 1.18
CA ILE A 357 -1.84 20.47 0.41
C ILE A 357 -2.79 19.77 1.39
N PRO A 358 -4.10 20.09 1.40
CA PRO A 358 -5.04 19.39 2.25
C PRO A 358 -5.02 17.88 2.02
N LEU A 359 -5.02 17.10 3.09
CA LEU A 359 -5.13 15.65 2.98
C LEU A 359 -6.48 15.26 2.37
N PRO A 360 -6.51 14.40 1.35
CA PRO A 360 -7.73 13.86 0.79
C PRO A 360 -8.55 13.16 1.86
N ARG A 361 -9.87 13.42 1.90
CA ARG A 361 -10.81 12.71 2.77
C ARG A 361 -11.70 11.82 1.93
N ARG A 362 -11.73 10.54 2.29
CA ARG A 362 -12.60 9.55 1.68
C ARG A 362 -13.83 9.37 2.55
N GLU A 363 -14.94 9.97 2.13
CA GLU A 363 -16.24 9.81 2.78
C GLU A 363 -17.05 8.77 2.02
N LEU A 364 -17.42 7.68 2.69
CA LEU A 364 -18.22 6.61 2.12
C LEU A 364 -19.63 6.63 2.73
N THR A 365 -20.63 6.48 1.88
CA THR A 365 -22.02 6.30 2.27
C THR A 365 -22.47 4.91 1.88
N PHE A 366 -23.15 4.23 2.78
CA PHE A 366 -23.63 2.87 2.56
C PHE A 366 -25.16 2.83 2.52
N ASP A 367 -25.70 1.95 1.67
CA ASP A 367 -27.14 1.66 1.70
C ASP A 367 -27.48 0.79 2.90
N ARG A 368 -28.72 0.93 3.36
CA ARG A 368 -29.29 0.05 4.36
C ARG A 368 -30.82 -0.04 4.17
N PRO A 369 -31.42 -1.25 4.16
CA PRO A 369 -30.75 -2.54 4.08
C PRO A 369 -30.13 -2.81 2.71
N ILE A 370 -29.03 -3.57 2.69
CA ILE A 370 -28.60 -4.33 1.52
C ILE A 370 -29.33 -5.68 1.55
N VAL A 371 -30.19 -5.90 0.55
CA VAL A 371 -30.81 -7.20 0.25
C VAL A 371 -30.22 -7.66 -1.08
N GLY A 372 -29.16 -8.44 -0.98
CA GLY A 372 -28.33 -8.85 -2.09
C GLY A 372 -28.54 -10.29 -2.52
N ALA A 373 -28.23 -10.57 -3.79
CA ALA A 373 -28.19 -11.93 -4.33
C ALA A 373 -26.91 -12.15 -5.14
N ASP A 374 -26.19 -13.26 -4.90
CA ASP A 374 -25.26 -13.79 -5.89
C ASP A 374 -26.05 -14.57 -6.94
N ILE A 375 -25.85 -14.20 -8.20
CA ILE A 375 -26.52 -14.81 -9.36
C ILE A 375 -25.55 -15.08 -10.50
N SER A 376 -24.27 -15.30 -10.18
CA SER A 376 -23.26 -15.43 -11.23
C SER A 376 -23.40 -16.71 -12.06
N TRP A 377 -24.24 -17.67 -11.64
CA TRP A 377 -24.60 -18.86 -12.42
C TRP A 377 -25.71 -18.63 -13.45
N VAL A 378 -26.46 -17.52 -13.37
CA VAL A 378 -27.59 -17.22 -14.26
C VAL A 378 -27.25 -17.37 -15.75
N PRO A 379 -26.13 -16.82 -16.27
CA PRO A 379 -25.78 -16.96 -17.68
C PRO A 379 -25.67 -18.42 -18.13
N GLU A 380 -25.17 -19.30 -17.27
CA GLU A 380 -25.06 -20.72 -17.57
C GLU A 380 -26.42 -21.42 -17.53
N GLN A 381 -27.29 -21.06 -16.59
CA GLN A 381 -28.65 -21.57 -16.51
C GLN A 381 -29.47 -21.18 -17.74
N GLU A 382 -29.41 -19.91 -18.14
CA GLU A 382 -30.08 -19.40 -19.35
C GLU A 382 -29.50 -20.04 -20.61
N GLY A 383 -28.18 -20.22 -20.68
CA GLY A 383 -27.51 -20.97 -21.77
C GLY A 383 -27.96 -22.43 -21.86
N LYS A 384 -28.46 -23.02 -20.77
CA LYS A 384 -29.09 -24.36 -20.72
C LYS A 384 -30.61 -24.33 -20.97
N GLY A 385 -31.18 -23.18 -21.28
CA GLY A 385 -32.59 -23.01 -21.59
C GLY A 385 -33.51 -22.82 -20.38
N ILE A 386 -32.96 -22.54 -19.19
CA ILE A 386 -33.78 -22.14 -18.04
C ILE A 386 -34.39 -20.78 -18.31
N VAL A 387 -35.67 -20.65 -17.99
CA VAL A 387 -36.45 -19.42 -18.11
C VAL A 387 -37.00 -19.10 -16.74
N PHE A 388 -36.80 -17.86 -16.28
CA PHE A 388 -37.24 -17.45 -14.95
C PHE A 388 -38.68 -16.91 -14.96
N SER A 389 -39.42 -17.19 -13.88
CA SER A 389 -40.77 -16.67 -13.68
C SER A 389 -41.08 -16.39 -12.22
N ASP A 390 -41.94 -15.41 -11.97
CA ASP A 390 -42.52 -15.13 -10.65
C ASP A 390 -44.03 -15.20 -10.74
N ASN A 391 -44.66 -16.00 -9.86
CA ASN A 391 -46.11 -16.26 -9.87
C ASN A 391 -46.66 -16.70 -11.26
N GLY A 392 -45.87 -17.49 -11.98
CA GLY A 392 -46.23 -17.99 -13.32
C GLY A 392 -46.04 -16.97 -14.46
N VAL A 393 -45.54 -15.76 -14.17
CA VAL A 393 -45.22 -14.74 -15.17
C VAL A 393 -43.72 -14.78 -15.47
N GLN A 394 -43.37 -15.13 -16.71
CA GLN A 394 -41.98 -15.09 -17.18
C GLN A 394 -41.45 -13.65 -17.20
N LYS A 395 -40.27 -13.44 -16.62
CA LYS A 395 -39.58 -12.15 -16.55
C LYS A 395 -38.06 -12.35 -16.53
N ASP A 396 -37.34 -11.24 -16.71
CA ASP A 396 -35.91 -11.19 -16.44
C ASP A 396 -35.63 -11.48 -14.95
N VAL A 397 -34.58 -12.25 -14.64
CA VAL A 397 -34.26 -12.59 -13.24
C VAL A 397 -33.94 -11.35 -12.40
N MET A 398 -33.33 -10.32 -12.99
CA MET A 398 -33.03 -9.06 -12.29
C MET A 398 -34.32 -8.34 -11.90
N GLU A 399 -35.30 -8.31 -12.80
CA GLU A 399 -36.62 -7.73 -12.54
C GLU A 399 -37.34 -8.51 -11.45
N ILE A 400 -37.32 -9.84 -11.50
CA ILE A 400 -37.93 -10.68 -10.46
C ILE A 400 -37.31 -10.39 -9.10
N LEU A 401 -35.97 -10.35 -9.00
CA LEU A 401 -35.30 -10.06 -7.74
C LEU A 401 -35.65 -8.65 -7.24
N LYS A 402 -35.63 -7.64 -8.12
CA LYS A 402 -36.01 -6.26 -7.77
C LYS A 402 -37.45 -6.14 -7.29
N ASP A 403 -38.40 -6.76 -7.99
CA ASP A 403 -39.82 -6.80 -7.61
C ASP A 403 -40.03 -7.49 -6.25
N ASN A 404 -39.07 -8.32 -5.81
CA ASN A 404 -39.06 -9.00 -4.53
C ASN A 404 -38.19 -8.30 -3.47
N GLY A 405 -37.75 -7.07 -3.73
CA GLY A 405 -37.08 -6.20 -2.75
C GLY A 405 -35.56 -6.29 -2.73
N PHE A 406 -34.94 -7.08 -3.62
CA PHE A 406 -33.49 -7.08 -3.77
C PHE A 406 -33.03 -5.78 -4.43
N ASN A 407 -31.93 -5.22 -3.92
CA ASN A 407 -31.36 -3.96 -4.40
C ASN A 407 -29.89 -4.08 -4.81
N TRP A 408 -29.26 -5.23 -4.56
CA TRP A 408 -27.86 -5.50 -4.89
C TRP A 408 -27.68 -6.86 -5.57
N ILE A 409 -26.74 -6.91 -6.51
CA ILE A 409 -26.27 -8.12 -7.17
C ILE A 409 -24.79 -8.30 -6.85
N ARG A 410 -24.41 -9.51 -6.44
CA ARG A 410 -23.02 -9.94 -6.33
C ARG A 410 -22.64 -10.78 -7.54
N LEU A 411 -21.51 -10.47 -8.16
CA LEU A 411 -20.96 -11.24 -9.28
C LEU A 411 -19.53 -11.65 -8.98
N ARG A 412 -19.25 -12.96 -9.03
CA ARG A 412 -17.87 -13.47 -9.01
C ARG A 412 -17.18 -13.30 -10.35
N LEU A 413 -15.89 -13.03 -10.30
CA LEU A 413 -15.01 -12.86 -11.44
C LEU A 413 -13.79 -13.79 -11.31
N PHE A 414 -13.68 -14.69 -12.28
CA PHE A 414 -12.49 -15.51 -12.54
C PHE A 414 -11.58 -14.84 -13.56
N ILE A 415 -10.30 -15.18 -13.52
CA ILE A 415 -9.27 -14.58 -14.39
C ILE A 415 -9.38 -15.13 -15.81
N ASP A 416 -9.18 -16.44 -15.98
CA ASP A 416 -9.43 -17.14 -17.23
C ASP A 416 -10.23 -18.44 -16.98
N PRO A 417 -11.56 -18.36 -16.88
CA PRO A 417 -12.39 -19.55 -16.68
C PRO A 417 -12.34 -20.55 -17.84
N ALA A 418 -11.84 -20.16 -19.02
CA ALA A 418 -11.73 -21.04 -20.17
C ALA A 418 -10.37 -21.79 -20.25
N ALA A 419 -9.44 -21.51 -19.32
CA ALA A 419 -8.15 -22.18 -19.24
C ALA A 419 -8.29 -23.71 -19.04
N GLU A 420 -7.20 -24.45 -19.27
CA GLU A 420 -7.10 -25.88 -18.96
C GLU A 420 -7.23 -26.07 -17.43
N ASN A 421 -8.39 -26.55 -16.96
CA ASN A 421 -8.88 -26.59 -15.56
C ASN A 421 -9.58 -25.33 -15.02
N GLY A 422 -9.89 -24.37 -15.89
CA GLY A 422 -10.75 -23.23 -15.58
C GLY A 422 -12.20 -23.66 -15.30
N TYR A 423 -12.98 -22.74 -14.74
CA TYR A 423 -14.37 -23.00 -14.35
C TYR A 423 -15.29 -23.44 -15.50
N SER A 424 -15.18 -22.82 -16.66
CA SER A 424 -16.09 -23.02 -17.78
C SER A 424 -15.43 -22.75 -19.14
N PRO A 425 -15.41 -23.74 -20.06
CA PRO A 425 -14.91 -23.52 -21.42
C PRO A 425 -15.75 -22.52 -22.24
N GLN A 426 -16.95 -22.14 -21.77
CA GLN A 426 -17.77 -21.09 -22.36
C GLN A 426 -17.47 -19.69 -21.81
N GLY A 427 -16.52 -19.57 -20.88
CA GLY A 427 -16.10 -18.29 -20.31
C GLY A 427 -17.03 -17.71 -19.24
N TYR A 428 -17.95 -18.51 -18.68
CA TYR A 428 -18.83 -18.03 -17.61
C TYR A 428 -18.02 -17.53 -16.40
N CYS A 429 -18.50 -16.46 -15.77
CA CYS A 429 -17.80 -15.72 -14.70
C CYS A 429 -16.45 -15.09 -15.12
N GLY A 430 -16.10 -15.07 -16.41
CA GLY A 430 -14.96 -14.29 -16.93
C GLY A 430 -15.36 -12.85 -17.20
N LEU A 431 -14.37 -11.98 -17.44
CA LEU A 431 -14.56 -10.52 -17.56
C LEU A 431 -15.73 -10.12 -18.47
N GLU A 432 -15.79 -10.65 -19.69
CA GLU A 432 -16.83 -10.30 -20.66
C GLU A 432 -18.23 -10.72 -20.20
N LYS A 433 -18.39 -11.93 -19.67
CA LYS A 433 -19.68 -12.42 -19.14
C LYS A 433 -20.11 -11.67 -17.88
N THR A 434 -19.16 -11.28 -17.05
CA THR A 434 -19.44 -10.48 -15.87
C THR A 434 -19.83 -9.05 -16.24
N LEU A 435 -19.23 -8.45 -17.28
CA LEU A 435 -19.65 -7.15 -17.82
C LEU A 435 -21.06 -7.18 -18.41
N GLU A 436 -21.42 -8.23 -19.16
CA GLU A 436 -22.80 -8.43 -19.66
C GLU A 436 -23.81 -8.43 -18.50
N MET A 437 -23.53 -9.19 -17.44
CA MET A 437 -24.38 -9.26 -16.25
C MET A 437 -24.41 -7.95 -15.45
N ALA A 438 -23.29 -7.25 -15.34
CA ALA A 438 -23.21 -5.94 -14.70
C ALA A 438 -24.09 -4.91 -15.42
N LYS A 439 -24.06 -4.88 -16.76
CA LYS A 439 -24.96 -4.03 -17.58
C LYS A 439 -26.42 -4.37 -17.32
N ARG A 440 -26.77 -5.65 -17.27
CA ARG A 440 -28.13 -6.12 -16.96
C ARG A 440 -28.58 -5.66 -15.56
N ALA A 441 -27.73 -5.79 -14.55
CA ALA A 441 -28.02 -5.34 -13.18
C ALA A 441 -28.22 -3.82 -13.10
N LYS A 442 -27.30 -3.04 -13.70
CA LYS A 442 -27.38 -1.57 -13.71
C LYS A 442 -28.60 -1.06 -14.48
N ASN A 443 -28.95 -1.68 -15.62
CA ASN A 443 -30.17 -1.36 -16.38
C ASN A 443 -31.46 -1.64 -15.59
N ALA A 444 -31.45 -2.68 -14.74
CA ALA A 444 -32.55 -2.93 -13.81
C ALA A 444 -32.55 -1.95 -12.63
N GLY A 445 -31.54 -1.10 -12.47
CA GLY A 445 -31.39 -0.17 -11.34
C GLY A 445 -30.92 -0.85 -10.05
N LEU A 446 -30.28 -2.02 -10.17
CA LEU A 446 -29.64 -2.72 -9.05
C LEU A 446 -28.18 -2.28 -8.90
N LYS A 447 -27.69 -2.32 -7.67
CA LYS A 447 -26.28 -2.08 -7.36
C LYS A 447 -25.44 -3.34 -7.52
N LEU A 448 -24.13 -3.17 -7.65
CA LEU A 448 -23.18 -4.22 -7.99
C LEU A 448 -22.06 -4.33 -6.95
N LEU A 449 -21.95 -5.52 -6.35
CA LEU A 449 -20.77 -6.01 -5.66
C LEU A 449 -19.96 -6.89 -6.61
N LEU A 450 -18.78 -6.42 -7.04
CA LEU A 450 -17.86 -7.22 -7.85
C LEU A 450 -16.91 -8.01 -6.95
N ASN A 451 -16.89 -9.33 -7.08
CA ASN A 451 -16.03 -10.23 -6.30
C ASN A 451 -14.89 -10.80 -7.15
N PHE A 452 -13.66 -10.36 -6.88
CA PHE A 452 -12.45 -10.92 -7.48
C PHE A 452 -12.07 -12.23 -6.77
N HIS A 453 -12.10 -13.35 -7.50
CA HIS A 453 -11.61 -14.62 -6.95
C HIS A 453 -10.10 -14.79 -7.07
N TYR A 454 -9.44 -14.04 -7.95
CA TYR A 454 -8.00 -14.17 -8.26
C TYR A 454 -7.58 -15.62 -8.60
N SER A 455 -8.43 -16.33 -9.34
CA SER A 455 -8.23 -17.71 -9.78
C SER A 455 -8.97 -17.92 -11.10
N ASP A 456 -8.57 -18.93 -11.87
CA ASP A 456 -9.29 -19.38 -13.08
C ASP A 456 -10.56 -20.18 -12.75
N THR A 457 -10.75 -20.52 -11.47
CA THR A 457 -11.89 -21.27 -10.98
C THR A 457 -12.22 -20.87 -9.54
N TRP A 458 -13.10 -21.61 -8.88
CA TRP A 458 -13.48 -21.40 -7.49
C TRP A 458 -12.27 -21.19 -6.58
N ALA A 459 -12.38 -20.16 -5.75
CA ALA A 459 -11.44 -19.83 -4.69
C ALA A 459 -12.21 -19.88 -3.36
N ASP A 460 -11.74 -20.69 -2.42
CA ASP A 460 -12.36 -20.93 -1.11
C ASP A 460 -11.26 -21.33 -0.09
N PRO A 461 -11.57 -21.59 1.20
CA PRO A 461 -10.55 -21.90 2.21
C PRO A 461 -9.70 -23.13 1.91
N GLY A 462 -10.15 -24.03 1.04
CA GLY A 462 -9.44 -25.23 0.63
C GLY A 462 -8.65 -25.10 -0.67
N LYS A 463 -8.91 -24.07 -1.49
CA LYS A 463 -8.27 -23.86 -2.80
C LYS A 463 -8.19 -22.38 -3.16
N GLN A 464 -6.99 -21.91 -3.46
CA GLN A 464 -6.71 -20.52 -3.83
C GLN A 464 -5.66 -20.47 -4.96
N TYR A 465 -5.83 -21.28 -6.00
CA TYR A 465 -4.78 -21.49 -7.01
C TYR A 465 -4.43 -20.22 -7.78
N THR A 466 -3.14 -19.95 -7.93
CA THR A 466 -2.67 -18.93 -8.87
C THR A 466 -3.13 -19.29 -10.29
N PRO A 467 -3.71 -18.33 -11.05
CA PRO A 467 -4.09 -18.51 -12.44
C PRO A 467 -2.96 -19.04 -13.31
N ALA A 468 -3.29 -19.87 -14.30
CA ALA A 468 -2.30 -20.46 -15.21
C ALA A 468 -1.49 -19.39 -15.94
N SER A 469 -2.15 -18.29 -16.34
CA SER A 469 -1.50 -17.16 -17.02
C SER A 469 -0.49 -16.41 -16.13
N TRP A 470 -0.54 -16.59 -14.81
CA TRP A 470 0.33 -15.92 -13.85
C TRP A 470 1.40 -16.85 -13.25
N ALA A 471 1.49 -18.09 -13.72
CA ALA A 471 2.37 -19.11 -13.14
C ALA A 471 3.88 -18.76 -13.16
N GLN A 472 4.30 -17.84 -14.03
CA GLN A 472 5.69 -17.37 -14.11
C GLN A 472 5.97 -16.13 -13.25
N HIS A 473 4.95 -15.54 -12.62
CA HIS A 473 5.11 -14.40 -11.73
C HIS A 473 5.34 -14.87 -10.30
N THR A 474 6.37 -14.33 -9.66
CA THR A 474 6.73 -14.58 -8.25
C THR A 474 7.22 -13.28 -7.59
N GLY A 475 7.21 -13.24 -6.26
CA GLY A 475 7.63 -12.07 -5.47
C GLY A 475 6.87 -10.82 -5.87
N SER A 476 7.59 -9.69 -5.95
CA SER A 476 7.10 -8.40 -6.47
C SER A 476 6.47 -8.47 -7.87
N GLY A 477 6.85 -9.44 -8.70
CA GLY A 477 6.26 -9.66 -10.02
C GLY A 477 4.80 -10.10 -9.94
N LEU A 478 4.44 -10.98 -9.01
CA LEU A 478 3.05 -11.40 -8.79
C LEU A 478 2.24 -10.28 -8.12
N GLU A 479 2.84 -9.56 -7.18
CA GLU A 479 2.22 -8.43 -6.48
C GLU A 479 1.82 -7.31 -7.44
N GLY A 480 2.74 -6.92 -8.35
CA GLY A 480 2.46 -5.96 -9.40
C GLY A 480 1.39 -6.45 -10.38
N GLN A 481 1.36 -7.76 -10.68
CA GLN A 481 0.33 -8.35 -11.53
C GLN A 481 -1.07 -8.26 -10.90
N VAL A 482 -1.20 -8.52 -9.58
CA VAL A 482 -2.46 -8.37 -8.84
C VAL A 482 -2.97 -6.94 -8.92
N TYR A 483 -2.10 -5.96 -8.66
CA TYR A 483 -2.46 -4.55 -8.75
C TYR A 483 -2.94 -4.20 -10.16
N ARG A 484 -2.13 -4.51 -11.18
CA ARG A 484 -2.41 -4.16 -12.58
C ARG A 484 -3.73 -4.75 -13.06
N TYR A 485 -3.96 -6.04 -12.82
CA TYR A 485 -5.20 -6.70 -13.22
C TYR A 485 -6.42 -6.07 -12.55
N THR A 486 -6.36 -5.88 -11.22
CA THR A 486 -7.48 -5.30 -10.45
C THR A 486 -7.81 -3.88 -10.93
N TYR A 487 -6.78 -3.04 -11.11
CA TYR A 487 -6.93 -1.67 -11.61
C TYR A 487 -7.57 -1.67 -13.01
N GLN A 488 -7.05 -2.48 -13.93
CA GLN A 488 -7.56 -2.56 -15.31
C GLN A 488 -9.01 -3.05 -15.38
N VAL A 489 -9.39 -4.04 -14.56
CA VAL A 489 -10.78 -4.50 -14.50
C VAL A 489 -11.71 -3.40 -14.00
N ILE A 490 -11.40 -2.74 -12.89
CA ILE A 490 -12.25 -1.65 -12.37
C ILE A 490 -12.39 -0.53 -13.41
N ARG A 491 -11.27 -0.12 -14.04
CA ARG A 491 -11.29 0.87 -15.13
C ARG A 491 -12.16 0.43 -16.29
N ARG A 492 -12.08 -0.84 -16.69
CA ARG A 492 -12.94 -1.38 -17.76
C ARG A 492 -14.43 -1.31 -17.40
N PHE A 493 -14.82 -1.65 -16.17
CA PHE A 493 -16.21 -1.51 -15.74
C PHE A 493 -16.66 -0.03 -15.75
N MET A 494 -15.80 0.90 -15.36
CA MET A 494 -16.10 2.34 -15.41
C MET A 494 -16.29 2.83 -16.86
N GLU A 495 -15.42 2.41 -17.78
CA GLU A 495 -15.50 2.75 -19.21
C GLU A 495 -16.77 2.21 -19.87
N GLU A 496 -17.23 1.05 -19.43
CA GLU A 496 -18.48 0.42 -19.88
C GLU A 496 -19.74 1.00 -19.20
N GLY A 497 -19.60 2.02 -18.34
CA GLY A 497 -20.71 2.68 -17.66
C GLY A 497 -21.33 1.87 -16.51
N VAL A 498 -20.64 0.82 -16.04
CA VAL A 498 -21.14 -0.13 -15.03
C VAL A 498 -20.21 -0.21 -13.81
N CYS A 499 -19.65 0.93 -13.40
CA CYS A 499 -18.79 1.04 -12.22
C CYS A 499 -19.37 0.25 -11.03
N PRO A 500 -18.59 -0.67 -10.41
CA PRO A 500 -19.04 -1.39 -9.22
C PRO A 500 -19.37 -0.40 -8.10
N ASP A 501 -20.41 -0.71 -7.32
CA ASP A 501 -20.76 0.07 -6.13
C ASP A 501 -19.98 -0.42 -4.90
N MET A 502 -19.38 -1.60 -4.98
CA MET A 502 -18.47 -2.18 -4.01
C MET A 502 -17.58 -3.22 -4.71
N ALA A 503 -16.34 -3.37 -4.25
CA ALA A 503 -15.44 -4.41 -4.73
C ALA A 503 -14.98 -5.29 -3.56
N GLN A 504 -15.00 -6.60 -3.76
CA GLN A 504 -14.47 -7.60 -2.84
C GLN A 504 -13.15 -8.14 -3.43
N THR A 505 -12.06 -7.99 -2.68
CA THR A 505 -10.70 -8.37 -3.11
C THR A 505 -10.32 -9.73 -2.53
N GLY A 506 -10.66 -10.81 -3.24
CA GLY A 506 -10.50 -12.19 -2.80
C GLY A 506 -11.80 -12.80 -2.28
N ASN A 507 -11.94 -14.12 -2.42
CA ASN A 507 -13.09 -14.88 -1.90
C ASN A 507 -12.63 -15.83 -0.79
N GLU A 508 -13.22 -15.68 0.40
CA GLU A 508 -12.95 -16.53 1.59
C GLU A 508 -11.45 -16.72 1.86
N ILE A 509 -10.74 -15.60 2.01
CA ILE A 509 -9.26 -15.57 2.04
C ILE A 509 -8.66 -15.86 3.43
N ASN A 510 -9.40 -16.53 4.33
CA ASN A 510 -8.92 -16.82 5.69
C ASN A 510 -7.69 -17.74 5.74
N HIS A 511 -7.33 -18.41 4.63
CA HIS A 511 -6.07 -19.15 4.47
C HIS A 511 -5.15 -18.54 3.39
N GLY A 512 -5.42 -17.30 3.00
CA GLY A 512 -4.67 -16.55 1.99
C GLY A 512 -5.32 -16.56 0.60
N MET A 513 -4.55 -16.15 -0.41
CA MET A 513 -4.94 -16.13 -1.83
C MET A 513 -3.73 -16.46 -2.72
N LEU A 514 -3.91 -16.83 -3.98
CA LEU A 514 -2.81 -17.01 -4.96
C LEU A 514 -1.68 -17.94 -4.45
N TRP A 515 -2.04 -19.17 -4.09
CA TRP A 515 -1.13 -20.17 -3.58
C TRP A 515 -0.14 -20.66 -4.66
N PRO A 516 1.14 -20.86 -4.31
CA PRO A 516 1.66 -20.95 -2.94
C PRO A 516 2.11 -19.63 -2.31
N GLN A 517 2.39 -18.57 -3.08
CA GLN A 517 3.02 -17.35 -2.56
C GLN A 517 2.17 -16.67 -1.49
N GLY A 518 0.86 -16.50 -1.72
CA GLY A 518 -0.03 -15.88 -0.74
C GLY A 518 -0.71 -16.87 0.19
N LYS A 519 -0.23 -18.12 0.30
CA LYS A 519 -0.74 -19.07 1.30
C LYS A 519 -0.29 -18.64 2.68
N ILE A 520 -1.22 -18.52 3.61
CA ILE A 520 -0.90 -18.22 5.00
C ILE A 520 -0.29 -19.49 5.63
N GLY A 521 0.98 -19.39 6.03
CA GLY A 521 1.68 -20.38 6.83
C GLY A 521 2.05 -19.78 8.18
N ASP A 522 3.32 -19.85 8.55
CA ASP A 522 3.85 -19.21 9.78
C ASP A 522 3.88 -17.68 9.68
N SER A 523 3.79 -17.12 8.47
CA SER A 523 3.89 -15.69 8.18
C SER A 523 2.71 -15.20 7.33
N TYR A 524 2.28 -13.96 7.56
CA TYR A 524 1.25 -13.24 6.81
C TYR A 524 1.86 -12.30 5.76
N MET A 525 3.19 -12.17 5.71
CA MET A 525 3.90 -11.13 4.94
C MET A 525 3.47 -11.09 3.48
N HIS A 526 3.66 -12.20 2.77
CA HIS A 526 3.40 -12.28 1.32
C HIS A 526 1.91 -12.13 1.01
N PHE A 527 1.05 -12.75 1.82
CA PHE A 527 -0.40 -12.57 1.70
C PHE A 527 -0.81 -11.11 1.91
N GLY A 528 -0.27 -10.45 2.94
CA GLY A 528 -0.55 -9.05 3.24
C GLY A 528 -0.14 -8.12 2.10
N VAL A 529 1.00 -8.37 1.45
CA VAL A 529 1.43 -7.58 0.28
C VAL A 529 0.47 -7.76 -0.90
N LEU A 530 0.09 -9.00 -1.23
CA LEU A 530 -0.87 -9.27 -2.31
C LEU A 530 -2.22 -8.60 -2.06
N LEU A 531 -2.72 -8.64 -0.82
CA LEU A 531 -3.98 -8.02 -0.43
C LEU A 531 -3.90 -6.48 -0.43
N ARG A 532 -2.76 -5.90 -0.03
CA ARG A 532 -2.50 -4.45 -0.20
C ARG A 532 -2.54 -4.06 -1.67
N CYS A 533 -1.83 -4.78 -2.56
CA CYS A 533 -1.86 -4.53 -4.00
C CYS A 533 -3.29 -4.59 -4.57
N ALA A 534 -4.09 -5.58 -4.17
CA ALA A 534 -5.49 -5.70 -4.60
C ALA A 534 -6.36 -4.52 -4.12
N THR A 535 -6.30 -4.18 -2.84
CA THR A 535 -7.11 -3.12 -2.23
C THR A 535 -6.70 -1.72 -2.74
N ALA A 536 -5.39 -1.46 -2.86
CA ALA A 536 -4.83 -0.24 -3.42
C ALA A 536 -5.27 -0.04 -4.88
N ALA A 537 -5.30 -1.10 -5.69
CA ALA A 537 -5.71 -1.02 -7.09
C ALA A 537 -7.16 -0.57 -7.27
N VAL A 538 -8.09 -1.05 -6.44
CA VAL A 538 -9.49 -0.58 -6.45
C VAL A 538 -9.53 0.91 -6.10
N ARG A 539 -8.86 1.31 -5.01
CA ARG A 539 -8.84 2.69 -4.52
C ARG A 539 -8.18 3.66 -5.51
N ALA A 540 -7.13 3.23 -6.20
CA ALA A 540 -6.45 4.00 -7.23
C ALA A 540 -7.31 4.17 -8.49
N ALA A 541 -8.08 3.14 -8.88
CA ALA A 541 -8.98 3.22 -10.03
C ALA A 541 -10.17 4.15 -9.77
N ASN A 542 -10.76 4.05 -8.58
CA ASN A 542 -11.81 4.93 -8.11
C ASN A 542 -11.89 4.94 -6.57
N PRO A 543 -11.50 6.03 -5.89
CA PRO A 543 -11.51 6.09 -4.43
C PRO A 543 -12.92 6.06 -3.83
N SER A 544 -13.99 6.26 -4.61
CA SER A 544 -15.36 6.18 -4.10
C SER A 544 -15.89 4.75 -3.98
N ILE A 545 -15.20 3.74 -4.52
CA ILE A 545 -15.63 2.33 -4.43
C ILE A 545 -15.19 1.76 -3.07
N PRO A 546 -16.10 1.40 -2.15
CA PRO A 546 -15.75 0.69 -0.93
C PRO A 546 -15.14 -0.69 -1.23
N VAL A 547 -14.09 -1.04 -0.49
CA VAL A 547 -13.36 -2.30 -0.60
C VAL A 547 -13.72 -3.22 0.55
N MET A 548 -14.13 -4.44 0.23
CA MET A 548 -14.46 -5.48 1.20
C MET A 548 -13.37 -6.54 1.26
N VAL A 549 -13.00 -6.92 2.49
CA VAL A 549 -12.22 -8.13 2.77
C VAL A 549 -13.18 -9.20 3.28
N HIS A 550 -13.11 -10.41 2.71
CA HIS A 550 -14.09 -11.48 2.95
C HIS A 550 -13.44 -12.76 3.47
N ILE A 551 -13.93 -13.26 4.60
CA ILE A 551 -13.51 -14.54 5.22
C ILE A 551 -14.70 -15.47 5.51
N ALA A 552 -14.44 -16.77 5.60
CA ALA A 552 -15.44 -17.79 5.92
C ALA A 552 -15.48 -18.12 7.42
N CYS A 553 -15.81 -17.14 8.26
CA CYS A 553 -15.71 -17.26 9.72
C CYS A 553 -16.93 -16.69 10.47
N GLY A 554 -18.14 -16.80 9.88
CA GLY A 554 -19.33 -16.05 10.32
C GLY A 554 -19.67 -16.12 11.82
N GLY A 555 -19.53 -17.26 12.49
CA GLY A 555 -19.67 -17.39 13.96
C GLY A 555 -18.37 -17.77 14.69
N GLN A 556 -17.22 -17.61 14.03
CA GLN A 556 -15.89 -17.97 14.55
C GLN A 556 -15.11 -16.70 14.89
N ASN A 557 -15.37 -16.16 16.09
CA ASN A 557 -14.88 -14.83 16.47
C ASN A 557 -13.36 -14.79 16.65
N ASP A 558 -12.77 -15.76 17.37
CA ASP A 558 -11.34 -15.80 17.62
C ASP A 558 -10.54 -15.84 16.30
N GLU A 559 -10.98 -16.65 15.34
CA GLU A 559 -10.36 -16.75 14.01
C GLU A 559 -10.55 -15.47 13.20
N SER A 560 -11.74 -14.85 13.25
CA SER A 560 -12.02 -13.58 12.56
C SER A 560 -11.13 -12.46 13.10
N VAL A 561 -11.05 -12.32 14.42
CA VAL A 561 -10.24 -11.29 15.10
C VAL A 561 -8.76 -11.52 14.80
N TYR A 562 -8.27 -12.76 14.92
CA TYR A 562 -6.87 -13.07 14.63
C TYR A 562 -6.48 -12.70 13.19
N PHE A 563 -7.33 -13.08 12.21
CA PHE A 563 -7.09 -12.74 10.80
C PHE A 563 -7.07 -11.23 10.57
N LEU A 564 -8.07 -10.50 11.10
CA LEU A 564 -8.22 -9.06 10.89
C LEU A 564 -7.10 -8.27 11.58
N ASP A 565 -6.72 -8.63 12.80
CA ASP A 565 -5.58 -8.01 13.50
C ASP A 565 -4.28 -8.21 12.71
N LYS A 566 -4.08 -9.40 12.14
CA LYS A 566 -2.88 -9.69 11.34
C LYS A 566 -2.84 -8.85 10.06
N ILE A 567 -3.91 -8.77 9.28
CA ILE A 567 -3.87 -7.94 8.06
C ILE A 567 -3.76 -6.44 8.36
N LEU A 568 -4.38 -5.95 9.45
CA LEU A 568 -4.30 -4.56 9.88
C LEU A 568 -2.88 -4.20 10.37
N SER A 569 -2.22 -5.12 11.07
CA SER A 569 -0.79 -4.94 11.43
C SER A 569 0.09 -4.77 10.20
N ARG A 570 -0.37 -5.21 9.03
CA ARG A 570 0.30 -5.10 7.72
C ARG A 570 -0.21 -4.01 6.84
N ASP A 571 -0.88 -3.04 7.45
CA ASP A 571 -1.38 -1.85 6.81
C ASP A 571 -2.30 -2.15 5.62
N VAL A 572 -3.01 -3.29 5.64
CA VAL A 572 -4.05 -3.59 4.66
C VAL A 572 -5.23 -2.64 4.89
N LYS A 573 -5.50 -1.81 3.89
CA LYS A 573 -6.56 -0.79 3.93
C LYS A 573 -7.82 -1.30 3.24
N PHE A 574 -8.90 -1.41 4.01
CA PHE A 574 -10.21 -1.84 3.51
C PHE A 574 -11.33 -1.18 4.31
N ASP A 575 -12.55 -1.23 3.78
CA ASP A 575 -13.69 -0.48 4.30
C ASP A 575 -14.72 -1.37 5.00
N ILE A 576 -14.95 -2.58 4.49
CA ILE A 576 -16.03 -3.47 4.94
C ILE A 576 -15.51 -4.85 5.30
N ILE A 577 -16.02 -5.42 6.39
CA ILE A 577 -15.79 -6.81 6.78
C ILE A 577 -16.89 -7.69 6.17
N GLY A 578 -16.53 -8.59 5.27
CA GLY A 578 -17.42 -9.60 4.69
C GLY A 578 -17.28 -10.93 5.42
N GLN A 579 -18.41 -11.59 5.71
CA GLN A 579 -18.46 -12.91 6.32
C GLN A 579 -19.29 -13.88 5.48
N SER A 580 -18.81 -15.11 5.29
CA SER A 580 -19.69 -16.22 4.94
C SER A 580 -20.30 -16.83 6.19
N TYR A 581 -21.57 -17.24 6.13
CA TYR A 581 -22.24 -17.94 7.22
C TYR A 581 -23.05 -19.14 6.73
N TYR A 582 -22.64 -20.31 7.19
CA TYR A 582 -23.32 -21.57 6.98
C TYR A 582 -23.26 -22.35 8.30
N PRO A 583 -24.39 -22.67 8.95
CA PRO A 583 -24.38 -23.23 10.31
C PRO A 583 -23.57 -24.51 10.46
N GLN A 584 -23.50 -25.31 9.40
CA GLN A 584 -22.71 -26.54 9.36
C GLN A 584 -21.21 -26.31 9.57
N TRP A 585 -20.68 -25.15 9.19
CA TRP A 585 -19.24 -24.86 9.20
C TRP A 585 -18.86 -23.73 10.15
N HIS A 586 -19.75 -22.74 10.33
CA HIS A 586 -19.41 -21.47 10.97
C HIS A 586 -20.10 -21.24 12.32
N GLY A 587 -20.75 -22.25 12.89
CA GLY A 587 -21.41 -22.15 14.21
C GLY A 587 -22.88 -21.72 14.16
N THR A 588 -23.45 -21.49 15.33
CA THR A 588 -24.85 -21.14 15.58
C THR A 588 -25.18 -19.69 15.22
N LEU A 589 -26.49 -19.35 15.18
CA LEU A 589 -26.95 -17.98 14.94
C LEU A 589 -26.56 -17.02 16.07
N GLU A 590 -26.48 -17.51 17.31
CA GLU A 590 -26.02 -16.72 18.46
C GLU A 590 -24.53 -16.38 18.34
N GLU A 591 -23.72 -17.34 17.89
CA GLU A 591 -22.29 -17.12 17.59
C GLU A 591 -22.09 -16.17 16.41
N LEU A 592 -22.93 -16.26 15.36
CA LEU A 592 -22.96 -15.26 14.28
C LEU A 592 -23.25 -13.86 14.82
N GLN A 593 -24.31 -13.70 15.62
CA GLN A 593 -24.68 -12.41 16.20
C GLN A 593 -23.56 -11.85 17.07
N HIS A 594 -22.97 -12.69 17.94
CA HIS A 594 -21.85 -12.30 18.77
C HIS A 594 -20.66 -11.83 17.93
N ASN A 595 -20.28 -12.60 16.92
CA ASN A 595 -19.15 -12.28 16.06
C ASN A 595 -19.36 -10.95 15.33
N LEU A 596 -20.50 -10.76 14.65
CA LEU A 596 -20.78 -9.54 13.90
C LEU A 596 -20.80 -8.29 14.78
N ASN A 597 -21.33 -8.40 16.01
CA ASN A 597 -21.34 -7.30 16.97
C ASN A 597 -19.92 -6.94 17.45
N ASP A 598 -19.09 -7.93 17.79
CA ASP A 598 -17.71 -7.70 18.21
C ASP A 598 -16.89 -7.10 17.07
N LEU A 599 -16.95 -7.67 15.86
CA LEU A 599 -16.18 -7.18 14.70
C LEU A 599 -16.54 -5.74 14.34
N ALA A 600 -17.84 -5.41 14.31
CA ALA A 600 -18.30 -4.06 14.04
C ALA A 600 -17.80 -3.05 15.09
N ALA A 601 -17.91 -3.39 16.38
CA ALA A 601 -17.50 -2.51 17.47
C ALA A 601 -15.97 -2.38 17.59
N ARG A 602 -15.24 -3.49 17.45
CA ARG A 602 -13.78 -3.58 17.61
C ARG A 602 -13.04 -2.80 16.54
N TYR A 603 -13.45 -2.97 15.29
CA TYR A 603 -12.78 -2.35 14.14
C TYR A 603 -13.45 -1.05 13.68
N ASN A 604 -14.62 -0.72 14.22
CA ASN A 604 -15.44 0.40 13.78
C ASN A 604 -15.65 0.38 12.25
N LYS A 605 -15.96 -0.80 11.72
CA LYS A 605 -16.17 -1.05 10.29
C LYS A 605 -17.54 -1.68 10.07
N PRO A 606 -18.22 -1.34 8.96
CA PRO A 606 -19.43 -2.05 8.59
C PRO A 606 -19.17 -3.53 8.31
N VAL A 607 -20.18 -4.35 8.60
CA VAL A 607 -20.20 -5.80 8.40
C VAL A 607 -21.31 -6.21 7.42
N ILE A 608 -21.02 -7.21 6.59
CA ILE A 608 -21.97 -7.81 5.64
C ILE A 608 -21.82 -9.33 5.69
N VAL A 609 -22.94 -10.06 5.71
CA VAL A 609 -22.93 -11.51 5.44
C VAL A 609 -23.08 -11.72 3.93
N VAL A 610 -21.98 -11.97 3.23
CA VAL A 610 -21.93 -12.00 1.76
C VAL A 610 -22.20 -13.37 1.14
N GLU A 611 -22.23 -14.42 1.96
CA GLU A 611 -22.67 -15.74 1.53
C GLU A 611 -23.40 -16.45 2.66
N TYR A 612 -24.61 -16.92 2.39
CA TYR A 612 -25.40 -17.81 3.24
C TYR A 612 -26.44 -18.53 2.39
N LYS A 613 -27.09 -19.56 2.94
CA LYS A 613 -28.21 -20.26 2.28
C LYS A 613 -29.37 -20.65 3.20
N GLU A 614 -29.14 -20.74 4.50
CA GLU A 614 -30.10 -21.17 5.52
C GLU A 614 -30.46 -19.99 6.43
N HIS A 615 -31.54 -20.12 7.21
CA HIS A 615 -31.99 -19.10 8.17
C HIS A 615 -32.14 -17.70 7.54
N ARG A 616 -32.82 -17.65 6.38
CA ARG A 616 -32.86 -16.46 5.52
C ARG A 616 -33.36 -15.23 6.25
N LEU A 617 -34.41 -15.37 7.06
CA LEU A 617 -34.97 -14.25 7.80
C LEU A 617 -34.07 -13.87 8.98
N GLU A 618 -33.60 -14.85 9.73
CA GLU A 618 -32.84 -14.66 10.96
C GLU A 618 -31.46 -14.05 10.69
N VAL A 619 -30.74 -14.50 9.64
CA VAL A 619 -29.45 -13.91 9.25
C VAL A 619 -29.61 -12.44 8.84
N ASN A 620 -30.68 -12.10 8.10
CA ASN A 620 -30.98 -10.71 7.74
C ASN A 620 -31.30 -9.84 8.97
N GLN A 621 -32.06 -10.38 9.93
CA GLN A 621 -32.36 -9.70 11.20
C GLN A 621 -31.11 -9.51 12.05
N ILE A 622 -30.26 -10.53 12.19
CA ILE A 622 -29.00 -10.44 12.94
C ILE A 622 -28.12 -9.33 12.37
N VAL A 623 -27.97 -9.24 11.03
CA VAL A 623 -27.19 -8.15 10.44
C VAL A 623 -27.85 -6.80 10.65
N ARG A 624 -29.17 -6.66 10.46
CA ARG A 624 -29.90 -5.41 10.75
C ARG A 624 -29.65 -4.95 12.19
N ASP A 625 -29.60 -5.87 13.13
CA ASP A 625 -29.55 -5.56 14.57
C ASP A 625 -28.11 -5.30 15.09
N VAL A 626 -27.09 -5.33 14.21
CA VAL A 626 -25.72 -4.93 14.56
C VAL A 626 -25.70 -3.46 15.02
N PRO A 627 -25.15 -3.15 16.21
CA PRO A 627 -25.11 -1.80 16.77
C PRO A 627 -24.43 -0.75 15.89
N GLY A 628 -24.76 0.52 16.13
CA GLY A 628 -24.11 1.66 15.47
C GLY A 628 -24.43 1.79 13.97
N ASN A 629 -25.46 1.08 13.50
CA ASN A 629 -25.82 0.97 12.10
C ASN A 629 -24.73 0.39 11.19
N LEU A 630 -23.86 -0.45 11.77
CA LEU A 630 -22.73 -1.03 11.05
C LEU A 630 -23.08 -2.33 10.32
N GLY A 631 -24.21 -2.98 10.60
CA GLY A 631 -24.68 -4.08 9.78
C GLY A 631 -25.40 -3.59 8.52
N LEU A 632 -24.76 -3.72 7.36
CA LEU A 632 -25.30 -3.14 6.12
C LEU A 632 -26.33 -4.05 5.45
N GLY A 633 -26.14 -5.37 5.51
CA GLY A 633 -27.10 -6.33 5.00
C GLY A 633 -26.47 -7.65 4.57
N THR A 634 -27.12 -8.35 3.63
CA THR A 634 -26.74 -9.73 3.29
C THR A 634 -26.78 -10.01 1.79
N PHE A 635 -26.06 -11.04 1.34
CA PHE A 635 -26.16 -11.60 -0.01
C PHE A 635 -26.44 -13.11 0.07
N ILE A 636 -27.62 -13.52 -0.41
CA ILE A 636 -27.94 -14.95 -0.52
C ILE A 636 -27.09 -15.57 -1.64
N TRP A 637 -26.42 -16.69 -1.34
CA TRP A 637 -25.52 -17.32 -2.28
C TRP A 637 -26.30 -18.13 -3.33
N GLU A 638 -26.00 -17.89 -4.61
CA GLU A 638 -26.63 -18.57 -5.75
C GLU A 638 -28.15 -18.62 -5.65
N ALA A 639 -28.78 -17.43 -5.63
CA ALA A 639 -30.23 -17.25 -5.40
C ALA A 639 -31.09 -18.15 -6.30
N THR A 640 -30.68 -18.31 -7.55
CA THR A 640 -31.36 -19.08 -8.60
C THR A 640 -31.04 -20.57 -8.59
N SER A 641 -30.12 -21.02 -7.75
CA SER A 641 -29.83 -22.44 -7.59
C SER A 641 -30.89 -23.10 -6.71
N PRO A 642 -31.55 -24.17 -7.16
CA PRO A 642 -32.54 -24.89 -6.35
C PRO A 642 -31.92 -25.64 -5.16
N VAL A 643 -30.59 -25.74 -5.09
CA VAL A 643 -29.87 -26.44 -4.01
C VAL A 643 -29.24 -25.46 -3.03
N TRP A 644 -28.77 -24.30 -3.51
CA TRP A 644 -28.09 -23.31 -2.70
C TRP A 644 -29.06 -22.23 -2.23
N GLY A 645 -29.17 -21.11 -2.96
CA GLY A 645 -30.05 -20.01 -2.57
C GLY A 645 -31.52 -20.40 -2.52
N ASN A 646 -31.95 -21.36 -3.34
CA ASN A 646 -33.26 -22.00 -3.37
C ASN A 646 -34.42 -20.99 -3.31
N LEU A 647 -34.29 -19.87 -4.02
CA LEU A 647 -35.40 -18.92 -4.22
C LEU A 647 -36.20 -19.25 -5.48
N PHE A 648 -35.61 -20.06 -6.36
CA PHE A 648 -36.20 -20.57 -7.58
C PHE A 648 -36.14 -22.10 -7.58
N ASP A 649 -37.17 -22.74 -8.13
CA ASP A 649 -37.21 -24.17 -8.34
C ASP A 649 -36.37 -24.61 -9.55
N LYS A 650 -36.32 -25.92 -9.82
CA LYS A 650 -35.55 -26.49 -10.94
C LYS A 650 -36.02 -26.02 -12.32
N LYS A 651 -37.21 -25.43 -12.43
CA LYS A 651 -37.78 -24.91 -13.68
C LYS A 651 -37.58 -23.40 -13.83
N GLY A 652 -37.00 -22.74 -12.84
CA GLY A 652 -36.81 -21.28 -12.84
C GLY A 652 -38.00 -20.50 -12.28
N SER A 653 -38.96 -21.14 -11.61
CA SER A 653 -40.07 -20.44 -10.96
C SER A 653 -39.73 -20.06 -9.53
N THR A 654 -40.07 -18.84 -9.08
CA THR A 654 -39.95 -18.46 -7.67
C THR A 654 -40.70 -19.43 -6.75
N ASN A 655 -40.22 -19.58 -5.51
CA ASN A 655 -40.87 -20.40 -4.50
C ASN A 655 -41.13 -19.61 -3.20
N GLU A 656 -41.67 -20.28 -2.18
CA GLU A 656 -42.06 -19.65 -0.90
C GLU A 656 -40.91 -18.95 -0.17
N ASN A 657 -39.65 -19.38 -0.37
CA ASN A 657 -38.49 -18.73 0.26
C ASN A 657 -38.29 -17.29 -0.22
N MET A 658 -38.73 -16.95 -1.44
CA MET A 658 -38.65 -15.59 -1.97
C MET A 658 -39.47 -14.61 -1.10
N LYS A 659 -40.59 -15.06 -0.53
CA LYS A 659 -41.49 -14.23 0.29
C LYS A 659 -40.85 -13.76 1.60
N LEU A 660 -39.86 -14.49 2.10
CA LEU A 660 -39.15 -14.16 3.35
C LEU A 660 -38.42 -12.80 3.27
N TYR A 661 -37.97 -12.38 2.08
CA TYR A 661 -37.31 -11.09 1.90
C TYR A 661 -38.28 -9.92 1.95
N ARG A 662 -39.49 -10.10 1.39
CA ARG A 662 -40.56 -9.09 1.54
C ARG A 662 -40.98 -8.96 2.99
N GLN A 663 -41.15 -10.10 3.68
CA GLN A 663 -41.45 -10.11 5.12
C GLN A 663 -40.37 -9.40 5.95
N PHE A 664 -39.09 -9.63 5.63
CA PHE A 664 -37.98 -8.92 6.28
C PHE A 664 -38.09 -7.40 6.06
N LEU A 665 -38.29 -6.96 4.82
CA LEU A 665 -38.39 -5.53 4.48
C LEU A 665 -39.59 -4.83 5.12
N GLU A 666 -40.75 -5.50 5.18
CA GLU A 666 -41.95 -4.98 5.86
C GLU A 666 -41.73 -4.73 7.36
N SER A 667 -40.79 -5.45 7.98
CA SER A 667 -40.44 -5.32 9.40
C SER A 667 -39.11 -4.60 9.65
N TYR A 668 -38.54 -3.95 8.63
CA TYR A 668 -37.19 -3.40 8.72
C TYR A 668 -37.11 -2.17 9.63
N ASP A 669 -38.03 -1.20 9.44
CA ASP A 669 -38.06 0.08 10.17
C ASP A 669 -39.00 0.06 11.38
N SER A 670 -39.66 -1.07 11.67
CA SER A 670 -40.75 -1.14 12.66
C SER A 670 -40.31 -1.34 14.12
N LEU A 671 -39.05 -1.05 14.48
CA LEU A 671 -38.48 -1.31 15.81
C LEU A 671 -37.68 -0.13 16.37
#